data_AF-K7Z7F5-F1
#
_entry.id   AF-K7Z7F5-F1
#
_cell.length_a   1.000
_cell.length_b   1.000
_cell.length_c   1.000
_cell.angle_alpha   90.00
_cell.angle_beta   90.00
_cell.angle_gamma   90.00
#
_symmetry.space_group_name_H-M   'P 1'
#
loop_
_entity.id
_entity.type
_entity.pdbx_description
1 polymer ?
#
loop_
_entity_poly.entity_id
_entity_poly.type
_entity_poly.pdbx_seq_one_letter_code
_entity_poly.pdbx_strand_id
1 'polypeptide(L)'
;ALEAAKRLGYPVMARAAFSLGGLGSGFANNETELENLARQALAHSSQLIIDKSLKGWKEVEYEVVRDAFDNCITVCNMENLDPLGIHTGESIVVAPSQTLTNKEYNMLRTTALKVIRHFGVVGECNIQYALNPISEEYYIIEVNARLSRSSALASKATGYPLAYVAAKLALGVRLPSIKNSVTGVTTACFEPSLDYCVVKIPRWDLAKFIRVSKNIGSSMKSVGEVMAIGRNFEEAFQKALRMVDGSVNGFDPYLQEVKKEELTEPTDKRPFVLAAALNQNYSIDELHSLTKIDKWFLYKMKKIIEFHKVLEELGNSLTTEHILKAKKMGFSDKQIASVIKSTELAVRKQRQDLGIVPFVKQIDTVAGEWPAATNYLYLTYNASEHDIAFPGGFIIVVGSGVIEIGSSISFEIVMDIYELEHSDGIILSMGGQLPNNIAMDLHRQQAKVLGTSPESIDSAENRFKFSRMLDRKGILQPRWKELTNLKSAIEFCEEVGYPCLVRPSYVLSGAAMNVAYSNQDLETYLNAASLVSKEHPVVISKFLTEAKEIDVDAVAAEGEILCMAVSEHVENAGVHSGDATLVTPPQDLNAETLEQIKRITRDLASLLDVTGPFNMQLIAKNNELKVIECNVRVSRSFPFVSKTLNHDFVATATKAIIGLDVEPVDVLHGVGKVGVKVPQFSFSRLAGADVQLGVEMASTGEVACFGDNRYEAYLKAMMSTGFQIPKKAILLSIGSFK
;
A
#
# COMPACT_ATOMS: atom_id res chain seq x y z
N ALA A 1 -4.37 -37.12 -7.05
CA ALA A 1 -3.37 -36.30 -6.32
C ALA A 1 -2.38 -37.19 -5.57
N LEU A 2 -2.83 -38.01 -4.63
CA LEU A 2 -1.96 -38.85 -3.79
C LEU A 2 -1.07 -39.82 -4.60
N GLU A 3 -1.62 -40.47 -5.63
CA GLU A 3 -0.86 -41.33 -6.54
C GLU A 3 0.24 -40.56 -7.30
N ALA A 4 -0.07 -39.35 -7.78
CA ALA A 4 0.90 -38.50 -8.46
C ALA A 4 2.03 -38.08 -7.51
N ALA A 5 1.72 -37.74 -6.26
CA ALA A 5 2.71 -37.40 -5.25
C ALA A 5 3.60 -38.59 -4.87
N LYS A 6 3.04 -39.81 -4.77
CA LYS A 6 3.82 -41.04 -4.56
C LYS A 6 4.82 -41.30 -5.69
N ARG A 7 4.44 -40.98 -6.94
CA ARG A 7 5.33 -41.10 -8.11
C ARG A 7 6.42 -40.03 -8.13
N LEU A 8 6.10 -38.79 -7.75
CA LEU A 8 7.04 -37.66 -7.79
C LEU A 8 8.00 -37.65 -6.59
N GLY A 9 7.57 -38.21 -5.45
CA GLY A 9 8.26 -38.14 -4.17
C GLY A 9 7.96 -36.83 -3.44
N TYR A 10 7.77 -36.90 -2.13
CA TYR A 10 7.62 -35.71 -1.29
C TYR A 10 8.97 -35.02 -1.04
N PRO A 11 9.00 -33.69 -0.84
CA PRO A 11 7.86 -32.78 -0.87
C PRO A 11 7.35 -32.47 -2.28
N VAL A 12 6.04 -32.23 -2.39
CA VAL A 12 5.36 -31.83 -3.65
C VAL A 12 4.69 -30.48 -3.51
N MET A 13 4.48 -29.79 -4.62
CA MET A 13 3.68 -28.58 -4.71
C MET A 13 2.30 -28.91 -5.28
N ALA A 14 1.24 -28.46 -4.62
CA ALA A 14 -0.12 -28.54 -5.12
C ALA A 14 -0.58 -27.16 -5.60
N ARG A 15 -1.22 -27.08 -6.77
CA ARG A 15 -1.74 -25.83 -7.37
C ARG A 15 -3.12 -26.04 -7.96
N ALA A 16 -4.06 -25.15 -7.64
CA ALA A 16 -5.39 -25.15 -8.27
C ALA A 16 -5.29 -24.63 -9.71
N ALA A 17 -5.98 -25.28 -10.65
CA ALA A 17 -6.07 -24.76 -12.02
C ALA A 17 -7.02 -23.55 -12.09
N PHE A 18 -6.81 -22.67 -13.07
CA PHE A 18 -7.60 -21.45 -13.29
C PHE A 18 -7.69 -20.52 -12.06
N SER A 19 -6.67 -20.55 -11.20
CA SER A 19 -6.53 -19.64 -10.07
C SER A 19 -5.28 -18.77 -10.22
N LEU A 20 -5.24 -17.64 -9.50
CA LEU A 20 -4.14 -16.67 -9.56
C LEU A 20 -3.71 -16.26 -8.14
N GLY A 21 -2.45 -15.88 -8.00
CA GLY A 21 -1.88 -15.51 -6.70
C GLY A 21 -1.80 -16.69 -5.74
N GLY A 22 -1.62 -17.90 -6.27
CA GLY A 22 -1.53 -19.14 -5.50
C GLY A 22 -2.77 -19.51 -4.69
N LEU A 23 -3.98 -19.09 -5.09
CA LEU A 23 -5.18 -19.47 -4.36
C LEU A 23 -5.33 -21.00 -4.34
N GLY A 24 -5.31 -21.58 -3.14
CA GLY A 24 -5.35 -23.03 -2.94
C GLY A 24 -4.03 -23.75 -3.27
N SER A 25 -2.90 -23.04 -3.40
CA SER A 25 -1.59 -23.67 -3.56
C SER A 25 -0.86 -23.84 -2.24
N GLY A 26 0.00 -24.85 -2.18
CA GLY A 26 0.82 -25.13 -1.01
C GLY A 26 1.82 -26.24 -1.25
N PHE A 27 2.77 -26.38 -0.32
CA PHE A 27 3.69 -27.50 -0.29
C PHE A 27 3.19 -28.55 0.69
N ALA A 28 3.27 -29.81 0.29
CA ALA A 28 3.01 -30.95 1.15
C ALA A 28 4.29 -31.77 1.31
N ASN A 29 4.66 -32.07 2.55
CA ASN A 29 5.76 -32.96 2.90
C ASN A 29 5.30 -34.42 3.08
N ASN A 30 3.99 -34.64 3.16
CA ASN A 30 3.38 -35.95 3.37
C ASN A 30 1.94 -36.00 2.80
N GLU A 31 1.36 -37.20 2.83
CA GLU A 31 0.01 -37.50 2.30
C GLU A 31 -1.09 -36.70 3.03
N THR A 32 -1.00 -36.53 4.35
CA THR A 32 -1.99 -35.79 5.14
C THR A 32 -2.01 -34.30 4.81
N GLU A 33 -0.83 -33.66 4.68
CA GLU A 33 -0.73 -32.27 4.25
C GLU A 33 -1.33 -32.08 2.84
N LEU A 34 -1.06 -33.03 1.93
CA LEU A 34 -1.59 -32.97 0.57
C LEU A 34 -3.12 -33.12 0.54
N GLU A 35 -3.70 -33.97 1.38
CA GLU A 35 -5.16 -34.10 1.48
C GLU A 35 -5.82 -32.79 1.94
N ASN A 36 -5.24 -32.13 2.95
CA ASN A 36 -5.76 -30.86 3.45
C ASN A 36 -5.72 -29.76 2.38
N LEU A 37 -4.58 -29.64 1.67
CA LEU A 37 -4.44 -28.70 0.56
C LEU A 37 -5.40 -29.03 -0.59
N ALA A 38 -5.54 -30.31 -0.95
CA ALA A 38 -6.43 -30.73 -2.02
C ALA A 38 -7.90 -30.40 -1.71
N ARG A 39 -8.37 -30.58 -0.47
CA ARG A 39 -9.74 -30.22 -0.06
C ARG A 39 -10.00 -28.73 -0.21
N GLN A 40 -9.04 -27.90 0.19
CA GLN A 40 -9.15 -26.44 0.05
C GLN A 40 -9.13 -26.01 -1.42
N ALA A 41 -8.19 -26.53 -2.21
CA ALA A 41 -8.07 -26.21 -3.63
C ALA A 41 -9.31 -26.64 -4.43
N LEU A 42 -9.82 -27.85 -4.17
CA LEU A 42 -10.97 -28.41 -4.89
C LEU A 42 -12.31 -27.76 -4.53
N ALA A 43 -12.37 -26.97 -3.45
CA ALA A 43 -13.53 -26.14 -3.15
C ALA A 43 -13.66 -24.95 -4.12
N HIS A 44 -12.56 -24.55 -4.76
CA HIS A 44 -12.50 -23.39 -5.66
C HIS A 44 -12.23 -23.76 -7.13
N SER A 45 -11.64 -24.93 -7.39
CA SER A 45 -11.31 -25.39 -8.74
C SER A 45 -11.64 -26.87 -8.91
N SER A 46 -12.06 -27.27 -10.11
CA SER A 46 -12.30 -28.69 -10.41
C SER A 46 -11.03 -29.47 -10.73
N GLN A 47 -9.86 -28.82 -10.80
CA GLN A 47 -8.60 -29.45 -11.18
C GLN A 47 -7.45 -29.02 -10.26
N LEU A 48 -6.65 -30.01 -9.85
CA LEU A 48 -5.46 -29.85 -9.00
C LEU A 48 -4.23 -30.39 -9.72
N ILE A 49 -3.19 -29.58 -9.82
CA ILE A 49 -1.89 -29.91 -10.42
C ILE A 49 -0.91 -30.24 -9.28
N ILE A 50 -0.17 -31.34 -9.42
CA ILE A 50 0.85 -31.78 -8.45
C ILE A 50 2.21 -31.79 -9.14
N ASP A 51 3.14 -30.99 -8.63
CA ASP A 51 4.50 -30.86 -9.14
C ASP A 51 5.54 -31.30 -8.13
N LYS A 52 6.72 -31.71 -8.61
CA LYS A 52 7.88 -31.94 -7.75
C LYS A 52 8.30 -30.62 -7.12
N SER A 53 8.60 -30.62 -5.81
CA SER A 53 9.09 -29.42 -5.15
C SER A 53 10.47 -29.01 -5.68
N LEU A 54 10.58 -27.74 -6.06
CA LEU A 54 11.82 -27.06 -6.41
C LEU A 54 12.18 -26.00 -5.35
N LYS A 55 11.64 -26.13 -4.12
CA LYS A 55 11.81 -25.16 -3.02
C LYS A 55 13.29 -24.82 -2.82
N GLY A 56 13.62 -23.53 -2.81
CA GLY A 56 15.00 -23.04 -2.64
C GLY A 56 15.78 -22.77 -3.93
N TRP A 57 15.21 -23.06 -5.11
CA TRP A 57 15.80 -22.65 -6.40
C TRP A 57 15.62 -21.15 -6.64
N LYS A 58 16.41 -20.57 -7.55
CA LYS A 58 16.23 -19.18 -7.97
C LYS A 58 14.92 -19.06 -8.75
N GLU A 59 14.16 -18.01 -8.49
CA GLU A 59 12.93 -17.72 -9.23
C GLU A 59 13.13 -16.46 -10.09
N VAL A 60 12.93 -16.61 -11.40
CA VAL A 60 13.22 -15.58 -12.41
C VAL A 60 12.00 -15.37 -13.29
N GLU A 61 11.67 -14.13 -13.58
CA GLU A 61 10.51 -13.76 -14.41
C GLU A 61 10.95 -12.95 -15.62
N TYR A 62 10.24 -13.11 -16.75
CA TYR A 62 10.42 -12.30 -17.95
C TYR A 62 9.06 -11.76 -18.42
N GLU A 63 9.03 -10.47 -18.72
CA GLU A 63 7.93 -9.85 -19.45
C GLU A 63 8.23 -9.88 -20.95
N VAL A 64 7.37 -10.54 -21.71
CA VAL A 64 7.56 -10.80 -23.13
C VAL A 64 6.46 -10.10 -23.92
N VAL A 65 6.85 -9.41 -24.99
CA VAL A 65 5.92 -8.78 -25.92
C VAL A 65 6.12 -9.38 -27.31
N ARG A 66 5.01 -9.76 -27.94
CA ARG A 66 5.01 -10.34 -29.30
C ARG A 66 3.93 -9.72 -30.15
N ASP A 67 4.28 -9.31 -31.37
CA ASP A 67 3.30 -8.83 -32.36
C ASP A 67 2.83 -9.93 -33.32
N ALA A 68 1.84 -9.61 -34.15
CA ALA A 68 1.31 -10.51 -35.17
C ALA A 68 2.28 -10.81 -36.34
N PHE A 69 3.44 -10.14 -36.37
CA PHE A 69 4.48 -10.25 -37.40
C PHE A 69 5.73 -10.99 -36.90
N ASP A 70 5.60 -11.64 -35.74
CA ASP A 70 6.63 -12.44 -35.06
C ASP A 70 7.85 -11.66 -34.54
N ASN A 71 7.74 -10.32 -34.45
CA ASN A 71 8.65 -9.55 -33.62
C ASN A 71 8.35 -9.91 -32.17
N CYS A 72 9.36 -10.38 -31.43
CA CYS A 72 9.21 -10.91 -30.09
C CYS A 72 10.41 -10.48 -29.25
N ILE A 73 10.16 -9.76 -28.16
CA ILE A 73 11.16 -9.11 -27.32
C ILE A 73 10.91 -9.40 -25.84
N THR A 74 11.96 -9.40 -25.03
CA THR A 74 11.86 -9.44 -23.57
C THR A 74 12.06 -8.05 -22.98
N VAL A 75 10.99 -7.43 -22.49
CA VAL A 75 10.98 -6.02 -22.05
C VAL A 75 11.64 -5.86 -20.67
N CYS A 76 11.48 -6.85 -19.79
CA CYS A 76 12.08 -6.81 -18.46
C CYS A 76 12.36 -8.23 -17.98
N ASN A 77 13.48 -8.41 -17.28
CA ASN A 77 13.76 -9.61 -16.50
C ASN A 77 13.86 -9.26 -15.02
N MET A 78 13.28 -10.08 -14.18
CA MET A 78 13.21 -9.88 -12.74
C MET A 78 13.77 -11.09 -12.02
N GLU A 79 14.52 -10.86 -10.95
CA GLU A 79 15.03 -11.90 -10.07
C GLU A 79 14.40 -11.77 -8.69
N ASN A 80 13.85 -12.86 -8.19
CA ASN A 80 13.28 -12.91 -6.86
C ASN A 80 14.44 -13.09 -5.85
N LEU A 81 14.51 -12.19 -4.87
CA LEU A 81 15.45 -12.31 -3.75
C LEU A 81 15.06 -13.48 -2.86
N ASP A 82 13.76 -13.59 -2.58
CA ASP A 82 13.16 -14.73 -1.93
C ASP A 82 13.13 -15.93 -2.90
N PRO A 83 13.65 -17.09 -2.51
CA PRO A 83 13.76 -18.23 -3.41
C PRO A 83 12.42 -18.92 -3.63
N LEU A 84 12.36 -19.77 -4.65
CA LEU A 84 11.15 -20.50 -5.02
C LEU A 84 10.54 -21.21 -3.82
N GLY A 85 9.24 -21.06 -3.68
CA GLY A 85 8.44 -21.54 -2.55
C GLY A 85 7.69 -20.40 -1.85
N ILE A 86 8.14 -19.17 -2.07
CA ILE A 86 7.43 -17.93 -1.76
C ILE A 86 6.93 -17.39 -3.09
N HIS A 87 5.63 -17.12 -3.19
CA HIS A 87 5.03 -16.62 -4.43
C HIS A 87 5.65 -15.28 -4.84
N THR A 88 5.88 -15.00 -6.12
CA THR A 88 6.50 -13.75 -6.61
C THR A 88 5.85 -12.47 -6.05
N GLY A 89 4.52 -12.46 -5.95
CA GLY A 89 3.74 -11.43 -5.26
C GLY A 89 4.08 -11.22 -3.77
N GLU A 90 4.49 -12.26 -3.03
CA GLU A 90 5.00 -12.24 -1.65
C GLU A 90 6.52 -12.05 -1.55
N SER A 91 7.23 -12.12 -2.66
CA SER A 91 8.68 -12.03 -2.70
C SER A 91 9.15 -10.59 -2.82
N ILE A 92 10.33 -10.31 -2.25
CA ILE A 92 11.15 -9.18 -2.66
C ILE A 92 11.72 -9.48 -4.06
N VAL A 93 11.57 -8.55 -4.99
CA VAL A 93 11.94 -8.74 -6.40
C VAL A 93 12.84 -7.61 -6.86
N VAL A 94 13.85 -7.93 -7.66
CA VAL A 94 14.77 -6.94 -8.24
C VAL A 94 14.74 -6.95 -9.76
N ALA A 95 14.87 -5.78 -10.37
CA ALA A 95 15.04 -5.62 -11.81
C ALA A 95 16.25 -4.70 -12.12
N PRO A 96 17.11 -5.06 -13.08
CA PRO A 96 17.17 -6.36 -13.77
C PRO A 96 17.64 -7.49 -12.84
N SER A 97 17.66 -8.75 -13.31
CA SER A 97 18.33 -9.86 -12.60
C SER A 97 19.82 -9.53 -12.35
N GLN A 98 20.34 -9.94 -11.19
CA GLN A 98 21.66 -9.57 -10.68
C GLN A 98 22.66 -10.73 -10.71
N THR A 99 22.19 -11.97 -10.56
CA THR A 99 23.08 -13.14 -10.33
C THR A 99 23.10 -14.13 -11.48
N LEU A 100 22.48 -13.79 -12.62
CA LEU A 100 22.53 -14.59 -13.83
C LEU A 100 23.79 -14.28 -14.63
N THR A 101 24.49 -15.32 -15.06
CA THR A 101 25.50 -15.18 -16.10
C THR A 101 24.83 -14.84 -17.44
N ASN A 102 25.59 -14.24 -18.36
CA ASN A 102 25.09 -13.94 -19.71
C ASN A 102 24.57 -15.20 -20.44
N LYS A 103 25.14 -16.37 -20.14
CA LYS A 103 24.70 -17.65 -20.72
C LYS A 103 23.33 -18.06 -20.17
N GLU A 104 23.13 -18.02 -18.85
CA GLU A 104 21.84 -18.31 -18.22
C GLU A 104 20.77 -17.31 -18.68
N TYR A 105 21.09 -16.02 -18.71
CA TYR A 105 20.19 -14.97 -19.22
C TYR A 105 19.72 -15.29 -20.65
N ASN A 106 20.64 -15.54 -21.58
CA ASN A 106 20.27 -15.81 -22.97
C ASN A 106 19.55 -17.15 -23.16
N MET A 107 19.86 -18.15 -22.32
CA MET A 107 19.15 -19.42 -22.30
C MET A 107 17.67 -19.23 -21.91
N LEU A 108 17.40 -18.53 -20.81
CA LEU A 108 16.05 -18.24 -20.34
C LEU A 108 15.31 -17.30 -21.32
N ARG A 109 15.97 -16.24 -21.80
CA ARG A 109 15.43 -15.33 -22.83
C ARG A 109 15.02 -16.10 -24.09
N THR A 110 15.91 -16.92 -24.66
CA THR A 110 15.63 -17.70 -25.86
C THR A 110 14.46 -18.67 -25.64
N THR A 111 14.37 -19.25 -24.44
CA THR A 111 13.26 -20.12 -24.07
C THR A 111 11.95 -19.36 -24.01
N ALA A 112 11.93 -18.18 -23.41
CA ALA A 112 10.76 -17.31 -23.33
C ALA A 112 10.21 -17.06 -24.73
N LEU A 113 11.07 -16.57 -25.64
CA LEU A 113 10.66 -16.27 -27.01
C LEU A 113 10.13 -17.51 -27.75
N LYS A 114 10.72 -18.69 -27.53
CA LYS A 114 10.24 -19.95 -28.14
C LYS A 114 8.87 -20.38 -27.62
N VAL A 115 8.66 -20.33 -26.30
CA VAL A 115 7.40 -20.72 -25.66
C VAL A 115 6.27 -19.79 -26.08
N ILE A 116 6.50 -18.48 -26.05
CA ILE A 116 5.48 -17.47 -26.40
C ILE A 116 5.11 -17.54 -27.88
N ARG A 117 6.09 -17.79 -28.77
CA ARG A 117 5.81 -18.10 -30.19
C ARG A 117 4.97 -19.35 -30.35
N HIS A 118 5.31 -20.42 -29.62
CA HIS A 118 4.57 -21.69 -29.70
C HIS A 118 3.12 -21.56 -29.23
N PHE A 119 2.86 -20.76 -28.19
CA PHE A 119 1.50 -20.46 -27.72
C PHE A 119 0.73 -19.50 -28.63
N GLY A 120 1.40 -18.83 -29.57
CA GLY A 120 0.76 -17.92 -30.52
C GLY A 120 0.28 -16.61 -29.86
N VAL A 121 0.86 -16.21 -28.74
CA VAL A 121 0.46 -14.98 -28.03
C VAL A 121 0.74 -13.76 -28.93
N VAL A 122 -0.23 -12.85 -28.98
CA VAL A 122 -0.09 -11.51 -29.59
C VAL A 122 -0.50 -10.49 -28.54
N GLY A 123 0.40 -9.58 -28.19
CA GLY A 123 0.27 -8.70 -27.04
C GLY A 123 1.43 -8.90 -26.07
N GLU A 124 1.11 -9.04 -24.79
CA GLU A 124 2.07 -9.18 -23.70
C GLU A 124 1.75 -10.42 -22.85
N CYS A 125 2.79 -10.98 -22.24
CA CYS A 125 2.68 -12.04 -21.25
C CYS A 125 3.90 -12.10 -20.32
N ASN A 126 3.69 -12.65 -19.13
CA ASN A 126 4.74 -12.99 -18.16
C ASN A 126 5.07 -14.50 -18.22
N ILE A 127 6.35 -14.85 -18.14
CA ILE A 127 6.83 -16.23 -17.99
C ILE A 127 7.76 -16.37 -16.80
N GLN A 128 7.61 -17.44 -16.03
CA GLN A 128 8.35 -17.69 -14.79
C GLN A 128 9.21 -18.96 -14.87
N TYR A 129 10.38 -18.89 -14.25
CA TYR A 129 11.38 -19.96 -14.25
C TYR A 129 11.85 -20.28 -12.84
N ALA A 130 12.09 -21.58 -12.61
CA ALA A 130 12.93 -22.06 -11.52
C ALA A 130 14.30 -22.40 -12.09
N LEU A 131 15.36 -21.71 -11.67
CA LEU A 131 16.75 -21.96 -12.08
C LEU A 131 17.56 -22.55 -10.93
N ASN A 132 18.28 -23.63 -11.23
CA ASN A 132 19.16 -24.28 -10.25
C ASN A 132 20.32 -23.34 -9.89
N PRO A 133 20.60 -23.07 -8.60
CA PRO A 133 21.66 -22.14 -8.22
C PRO A 133 23.09 -22.63 -8.51
N ILE A 134 23.28 -23.92 -8.82
CA ILE A 134 24.61 -24.53 -9.05
C ILE A 134 24.78 -25.14 -10.44
N SER A 135 23.77 -25.08 -11.30
CA SER A 135 23.81 -25.64 -12.66
C SER A 135 22.90 -24.86 -13.60
N GLU A 136 23.00 -25.13 -14.91
CA GLU A 136 22.13 -24.52 -15.93
C GLU A 136 20.76 -25.23 -16.04
N GLU A 137 20.44 -26.15 -15.11
CA GLU A 137 19.14 -26.82 -15.09
C GLU A 137 18.05 -25.82 -14.70
N TYR A 138 16.98 -25.75 -15.50
CA TYR A 138 15.84 -24.89 -15.23
C TYR A 138 14.52 -25.57 -15.58
N TYR A 139 13.44 -25.09 -14.99
CA TYR A 139 12.07 -25.48 -15.29
C TYR A 139 11.22 -24.24 -15.55
N ILE A 140 10.31 -24.32 -16.51
CA ILE A 140 9.25 -23.32 -16.69
C ILE A 140 8.16 -23.61 -15.66
N ILE A 141 7.81 -22.61 -14.86
CA ILE A 141 6.80 -22.74 -13.80
C ILE A 141 5.41 -22.50 -14.39
N GLU A 142 5.22 -21.34 -15.02
CA GLU A 142 3.97 -20.94 -15.67
C GLU A 142 4.17 -19.82 -16.69
N VAL A 143 3.14 -19.61 -17.51
CA VAL A 143 3.01 -18.47 -18.43
C VAL A 143 1.65 -17.83 -18.20
N ASN A 144 1.66 -16.53 -17.95
CA ASN A 144 0.47 -15.70 -17.82
C ASN A 144 0.25 -14.94 -19.13
N ALA A 145 -0.63 -15.44 -20.01
CA ALA A 145 -0.93 -14.82 -21.31
C ALA A 145 -1.84 -13.58 -21.20
N ARG A 146 -1.44 -12.61 -20.37
CA ARG A 146 -2.12 -11.35 -20.07
C ARG A 146 -1.19 -10.45 -19.27
N LEU A 147 -1.56 -9.17 -19.18
CA LEU A 147 -0.97 -8.25 -18.21
C LEU A 147 -1.10 -8.77 -16.79
N SER A 148 -0.05 -8.54 -16.01
CA SER A 148 0.11 -8.99 -14.63
C SER A 148 0.59 -7.85 -13.72
N ARG A 149 0.67 -8.13 -12.41
CA ARG A 149 1.36 -7.24 -11.47
C ARG A 149 2.83 -7.04 -11.84
N SER A 150 3.49 -8.11 -12.29
CA SER A 150 4.87 -8.09 -12.78
C SER A 150 5.01 -7.20 -14.03
N SER A 151 3.99 -7.18 -14.89
CA SER A 151 3.94 -6.28 -16.07
C SER A 151 3.81 -4.81 -15.66
N ALA A 152 3.03 -4.50 -14.63
CA ALA A 152 2.94 -3.15 -14.08
C ALA A 152 4.29 -2.71 -13.47
N LEU A 153 4.90 -3.57 -12.65
CA LEU A 153 6.24 -3.35 -12.09
C LEU A 153 7.28 -3.14 -13.19
N ALA A 154 7.33 -4.00 -14.20
CA ALA A 154 8.24 -3.88 -15.33
C ALA A 154 8.03 -2.59 -16.12
N SER A 155 6.78 -2.17 -16.34
CA SER A 155 6.49 -0.91 -17.04
C SER A 155 7.04 0.29 -16.27
N LYS A 156 6.94 0.27 -14.94
CA LYS A 156 7.47 1.32 -14.07
C LYS A 156 8.99 1.25 -13.97
N ALA A 157 9.57 0.06 -13.87
CA ALA A 157 11.01 -0.15 -13.81
C ALA A 157 11.72 0.32 -15.08
N THR A 158 11.14 0.03 -16.25
CA THR A 158 11.79 0.24 -17.56
C THR A 158 11.38 1.54 -18.26
N GLY A 159 10.29 2.19 -17.82
CA GLY A 159 9.61 3.25 -18.56
C GLY A 159 8.84 2.76 -19.80
N TYR A 160 8.86 1.46 -20.11
CA TYR A 160 8.21 0.89 -21.28
C TYR A 160 6.72 0.61 -20.99
N PRO A 161 5.76 1.23 -21.70
CA PRO A 161 4.34 1.12 -21.35
C PRO A 161 3.69 -0.17 -21.89
N LEU A 162 3.93 -1.31 -21.22
CA LEU A 162 3.52 -2.65 -21.68
C LEU A 162 2.03 -2.72 -22.06
N ALA A 163 1.14 -2.19 -21.22
CA ALA A 163 -0.30 -2.23 -21.46
C ALA A 163 -0.72 -1.45 -22.72
N TYR A 164 -0.14 -0.26 -22.93
CA TYR A 164 -0.39 0.56 -24.11
C TYR A 164 0.10 -0.14 -25.38
N VAL A 165 1.31 -0.69 -25.34
CA VAL A 165 1.89 -1.43 -26.46
C VAL A 165 1.04 -2.67 -26.77
N ALA A 166 0.72 -3.50 -25.76
CA ALA A 166 -0.09 -4.70 -25.92
C ALA A 166 -1.46 -4.39 -26.56
N ALA A 167 -2.12 -3.29 -26.14
CA ALA A 167 -3.37 -2.85 -26.73
C ALA A 167 -3.22 -2.48 -28.22
N LYS A 168 -2.13 -1.82 -28.62
CA LYS A 168 -1.84 -1.54 -30.04
C LYS A 168 -1.57 -2.81 -30.84
N LEU A 169 -0.84 -3.77 -30.27
CA LEU A 169 -0.56 -5.05 -30.93
C LEU A 169 -1.84 -5.86 -31.15
N ALA A 170 -2.77 -5.83 -30.19
CA ALA A 170 -4.09 -6.45 -30.33
C ALA A 170 -4.93 -5.87 -31.49
N LEU A 171 -4.65 -4.62 -31.90
CA LEU A 171 -5.25 -3.97 -33.07
C LEU A 171 -4.48 -4.26 -34.38
N GLY A 172 -3.49 -5.16 -34.36
CA GLY A 172 -2.69 -5.53 -35.53
C GLY A 172 -1.58 -4.55 -35.88
N VAL A 173 -1.25 -3.59 -35.00
CA VAL A 173 -0.09 -2.70 -35.19
C VAL A 173 1.21 -3.47 -34.95
N ARG A 174 2.25 -3.21 -35.75
CA ARG A 174 3.57 -3.84 -35.59
C ARG A 174 4.39 -3.15 -34.50
N LEU A 175 5.22 -3.88 -33.77
CA LEU A 175 6.15 -3.31 -32.78
C LEU A 175 7.02 -2.18 -33.37
N PRO A 176 7.66 -2.33 -34.55
CA PRO A 176 8.45 -1.25 -35.16
C PRO A 176 7.65 -0.01 -35.56
N SER A 177 6.31 -0.10 -35.64
CA SER A 177 5.44 1.01 -36.01
C SER A 177 4.92 1.79 -34.79
N ILE A 178 5.12 1.28 -33.58
CA ILE A 178 4.77 1.97 -32.34
C ILE A 178 5.98 2.81 -31.93
N LYS A 179 5.78 4.11 -31.72
CA LYS A 179 6.84 4.99 -31.21
C LYS A 179 7.08 4.73 -29.72
N ASN A 180 8.34 4.74 -29.31
CA ASN A 180 8.70 4.83 -27.90
C ASN A 180 8.39 6.25 -27.40
N SER A 181 7.42 6.37 -26.49
CA SER A 181 6.99 7.67 -25.95
C SER A 181 8.03 8.31 -25.03
N VAL A 182 8.98 7.55 -24.49
CA VAL A 182 10.01 8.04 -23.58
C VAL A 182 11.10 8.78 -24.35
N THR A 183 11.61 8.21 -25.45
CA THR A 183 12.66 8.83 -26.28
C THR A 183 12.09 9.72 -27.39
N GLY A 184 10.86 9.46 -27.85
CA GLY A 184 10.19 10.17 -28.95
C GLY A 184 10.76 9.89 -30.35
N VAL A 185 11.97 9.35 -30.45
CA VAL A 185 12.71 9.13 -31.70
C VAL A 185 12.94 7.65 -32.04
N THR A 186 12.81 6.75 -31.07
CA THR A 186 12.94 5.29 -31.28
C THR A 186 11.57 4.60 -31.37
N THR A 187 11.58 3.31 -31.68
CA THR A 187 10.36 2.48 -31.76
C THR A 187 10.17 1.66 -30.48
N ALA A 188 9.02 1.01 -30.31
CA ALA A 188 8.78 0.06 -29.23
C ALA A 188 9.45 -1.31 -29.47
N CYS A 189 10.10 -1.53 -30.62
CA CYS A 189 10.73 -2.82 -30.96
C CYS A 189 12.18 -2.91 -30.47
N PHE A 190 12.38 -2.91 -29.15
CA PHE A 190 13.70 -3.01 -28.51
C PHE A 190 13.56 -3.65 -27.12
N GLU A 191 14.67 -4.08 -26.53
CA GLU A 191 14.73 -4.57 -25.16
C GLU A 191 15.35 -3.46 -24.29
N PRO A 192 14.62 -2.91 -23.30
CA PRO A 192 15.13 -1.86 -22.42
C PRO A 192 16.43 -2.23 -21.71
N SER A 193 17.25 -1.20 -21.47
CA SER A 193 18.48 -1.26 -20.68
C SER A 193 18.38 -0.28 -19.51
N LEU A 194 18.74 -0.73 -18.30
CA LEU A 194 18.62 0.04 -17.07
C LEU A 194 20.02 0.29 -16.49
N ASP A 195 20.37 1.54 -16.21
CA ASP A 195 21.61 1.92 -15.51
C ASP A 195 21.39 2.15 -14.00
N TYR A 196 20.32 1.56 -13.49
CA TYR A 196 19.88 1.57 -12.11
C TYR A 196 19.30 0.22 -11.71
N CYS A 197 19.13 0.03 -10.41
CA CYS A 197 18.50 -1.14 -9.80
C CYS A 197 17.14 -0.75 -9.23
N VAL A 198 16.15 -1.58 -9.52
CA VAL A 198 14.79 -1.47 -8.99
C VAL A 198 14.55 -2.57 -7.99
N VAL A 199 13.99 -2.22 -6.83
CA VAL A 199 13.62 -3.18 -5.79
C VAL A 199 12.14 -3.02 -5.46
N LYS A 200 11.40 -4.11 -5.58
CA LYS A 200 10.02 -4.23 -5.12
C LYS A 200 9.96 -4.99 -3.80
N ILE A 201 9.19 -4.48 -2.85
CA ILE A 201 8.89 -5.18 -1.59
C ILE A 201 7.36 -5.25 -1.41
N PRO A 202 6.77 -6.42 -1.10
CA PRO A 202 5.35 -6.51 -0.80
C PRO A 202 4.99 -5.78 0.51
N ARG A 203 3.72 -5.39 0.62
CA ARG A 203 3.12 -4.85 1.84
C ARG A 203 2.17 -5.88 2.43
N TRP A 204 2.26 -6.08 3.74
CA TRP A 204 1.37 -6.95 4.50
C TRP A 204 0.65 -6.20 5.62
N ASP A 205 -0.60 -6.59 5.86
CA ASP A 205 -1.43 -6.11 6.96
C ASP A 205 -1.85 -7.27 7.89
N LEU A 206 -0.97 -8.27 8.06
CA LEU A 206 -1.27 -9.51 8.79
C LEU A 206 -1.51 -9.30 10.29
N ALA A 207 -1.05 -8.18 10.86
CA ALA A 207 -1.28 -7.84 12.26
C ALA A 207 -2.77 -7.70 12.61
N LYS A 208 -3.62 -7.35 11.63
CA LYS A 208 -5.08 -7.24 11.78
C LYS A 208 -5.76 -8.59 12.02
N PHE A 209 -5.10 -9.69 11.64
CA PHE A 209 -5.70 -11.02 11.61
C PHE A 209 -5.00 -11.95 12.61
N ILE A 210 -5.39 -11.87 13.88
CA ILE A 210 -4.73 -12.54 15.02
C ILE A 210 -4.56 -14.06 14.81
N ARG A 211 -5.57 -14.71 14.21
CA ARG A 211 -5.60 -16.17 14.00
C ARG A 211 -4.97 -16.62 12.67
N VAL A 212 -4.56 -15.69 11.82
CA VAL A 212 -3.94 -16.00 10.52
C VAL A 212 -2.45 -16.20 10.70
N SER A 213 -1.92 -17.27 10.09
CA SER A 213 -0.48 -17.51 10.08
C SER A 213 0.26 -16.37 9.36
N LYS A 214 1.32 -15.87 10.01
CA LYS A 214 2.22 -14.85 9.46
C LYS A 214 3.23 -15.40 8.44
N ASN A 215 3.28 -16.72 8.27
CA ASN A 215 4.19 -17.33 7.32
C ASN A 215 3.77 -16.99 5.89
N ILE A 216 4.74 -16.61 5.06
CA ILE A 216 4.56 -16.38 3.63
C ILE A 216 4.99 -17.61 2.85
N GLY A 217 4.44 -17.80 1.66
CA GLY A 217 4.68 -19.00 0.87
C GLY A 217 4.02 -18.91 -0.50
N SER A 218 3.61 -20.04 -1.07
CA SER A 218 3.07 -20.08 -2.44
C SER A 218 1.73 -19.37 -2.65
N SER A 219 0.98 -19.05 -1.59
CA SER A 219 -0.30 -18.32 -1.68
C SER A 219 -0.12 -16.90 -1.18
N MET A 220 -0.56 -15.92 -1.99
CA MET A 220 -0.42 -14.50 -1.65
C MET A 220 -1.32 -14.08 -0.48
N LYS A 221 -0.77 -13.23 0.39
CA LYS A 221 -1.39 -12.56 1.53
C LYS A 221 -1.08 -11.06 1.61
N SER A 222 -0.09 -10.58 0.86
CA SER A 222 0.22 -9.17 0.68
C SER A 222 -0.98 -8.41 0.09
N VAL A 223 -1.14 -7.16 0.54
CA VAL A 223 -2.25 -6.26 0.18
C VAL A 223 -1.82 -5.16 -0.80
N GLY A 224 -0.52 -5.01 -1.02
CA GLY A 224 0.07 -4.00 -1.89
C GLY A 224 1.56 -4.25 -2.10
N GLU A 225 2.23 -3.32 -2.75
CA GLU A 225 3.67 -3.41 -3.04
C GLU A 225 4.26 -2.01 -3.25
N VAL A 226 5.53 -1.86 -2.90
CA VAL A 226 6.30 -0.63 -3.13
C VAL A 226 7.43 -0.90 -4.11
N MET A 227 7.86 0.12 -4.82
CA MET A 227 8.99 0.05 -5.75
C MET A 227 9.94 1.21 -5.50
N ALA A 228 11.21 0.91 -5.30
CA ALA A 228 12.25 1.92 -5.19
C ALA A 228 13.33 1.76 -6.25
N ILE A 229 13.93 2.88 -6.62
CA ILE A 229 15.00 2.96 -7.60
C ILE A 229 16.24 3.57 -6.95
N GLY A 230 17.39 2.97 -7.23
CA GLY A 230 18.71 3.44 -6.81
C GLY A 230 19.77 2.95 -7.78
N ARG A 231 20.95 3.57 -7.79
CA ARG A 231 22.03 3.14 -8.71
C ARG A 231 22.84 1.96 -8.18
N ASN A 232 22.49 1.47 -7.00
CA ASN A 232 22.95 0.21 -6.46
C ASN A 232 21.83 -0.45 -5.65
N PHE A 233 21.98 -1.74 -5.38
CA PHE A 233 20.99 -2.52 -4.64
C PHE A 233 20.79 -1.99 -3.22
N GLU A 234 21.85 -1.62 -2.51
CA GLU A 234 21.77 -1.13 -1.13
C GLU A 234 20.84 0.10 -1.03
N GLU A 235 21.03 1.04 -1.95
CA GLU A 235 20.23 2.27 -2.06
C GLU A 235 18.75 1.97 -2.36
N ALA A 236 18.49 1.16 -3.39
CA ALA A 236 17.14 0.80 -3.79
C ALA A 236 16.42 -0.01 -2.69
N PHE A 237 17.11 -0.96 -2.06
CA PHE A 237 16.57 -1.82 -1.01
C PHE A 237 16.19 -1.03 0.24
N GLN A 238 17.05 -0.13 0.73
CA GLN A 238 16.72 0.69 1.90
C GLN A 238 15.59 1.68 1.62
N LYS A 239 15.53 2.28 0.41
CA LYS A 239 14.39 3.10 -0.01
C LYS A 239 13.09 2.30 -0.03
N ALA A 240 13.10 1.09 -0.60
CA ALA A 240 11.93 0.22 -0.64
C ALA A 240 11.45 -0.13 0.76
N LEU A 241 12.35 -0.51 1.69
CA LEU A 241 11.98 -0.82 3.08
C LEU A 241 11.26 0.34 3.77
N ARG A 242 11.72 1.59 3.57
CA ARG A 242 11.06 2.78 4.09
C ARG A 242 9.68 3.05 3.51
N MET A 243 9.45 2.61 2.28
CA MET A 243 8.16 2.79 1.63
C MET A 243 7.13 1.80 2.18
N VAL A 244 7.53 0.60 2.65
CA VAL A 244 6.59 -0.46 3.09
C VAL A 244 5.76 -0.04 4.31
N ASP A 245 6.37 0.66 5.27
CA ASP A 245 5.72 1.02 6.54
C ASP A 245 6.37 2.28 7.11
N GLY A 246 5.57 3.24 7.57
CA GLY A 246 6.07 4.49 8.14
C GLY A 246 6.88 4.33 9.44
N SER A 247 6.77 3.17 10.10
CA SER A 247 7.60 2.80 11.26
C SER A 247 8.99 2.28 10.89
N VAL A 248 9.23 1.92 9.61
CA VAL A 248 10.49 1.34 9.14
C VAL A 248 11.38 2.44 8.54
N ASN A 249 12.54 2.67 9.15
CA ASN A 249 13.50 3.69 8.67
C ASN A 249 14.54 3.15 7.67
N GLY A 250 14.62 1.83 7.48
CA GLY A 250 15.60 1.17 6.61
C GLY A 250 15.88 -0.27 7.06
N PHE A 251 17.03 -0.81 6.67
CA PHE A 251 17.47 -2.14 7.10
C PHE A 251 18.12 -2.06 8.49
N ASP A 252 17.30 -2.19 9.52
CA ASP A 252 17.66 -1.96 10.93
C ASP A 252 17.76 -3.29 11.71
N PRO A 253 18.91 -3.57 12.35
CA PRO A 253 19.13 -4.82 13.09
C PRO A 253 18.43 -4.90 14.46
N TYR A 254 17.81 -3.83 14.94
CA TYR A 254 17.18 -3.77 16.26
C TYR A 254 15.64 -3.85 16.22
N LEU A 255 15.04 -3.87 15.03
CA LEU A 255 13.58 -3.99 14.88
C LEU A 255 13.05 -5.37 15.25
N GLN A 256 13.88 -6.42 15.14
CA GLN A 256 13.52 -7.80 15.49
C GLN A 256 14.70 -8.49 16.16
N GLU A 257 14.41 -9.52 16.95
CA GLU A 257 15.42 -10.44 17.46
C GLU A 257 15.69 -11.56 16.44
N VAL A 258 16.86 -12.21 16.58
CA VAL A 258 17.19 -13.37 15.76
C VAL A 258 16.30 -14.54 16.14
N LYS A 259 15.51 -15.00 15.18
CA LYS A 259 14.67 -16.20 15.29
C LYS A 259 14.99 -17.12 14.12
N LYS A 260 15.67 -18.23 14.40
CA LYS A 260 16.15 -19.16 13.36
C LYS A 260 15.00 -19.79 12.57
N GLU A 261 13.85 -19.94 13.23
CA GLU A 261 12.62 -20.42 12.64
C GLU A 261 12.16 -19.47 11.52
N GLU A 262 12.14 -18.15 11.76
CA GLU A 262 11.70 -17.15 10.76
C GLU A 262 12.69 -16.98 9.59
N LEU A 263 13.95 -17.40 9.76
CA LEU A 263 14.92 -17.48 8.65
C LEU A 263 14.62 -18.64 7.71
N THR A 264 14.15 -19.76 8.25
CA THR A 264 13.87 -21.01 7.51
C THR A 264 12.44 -21.04 6.96
N GLU A 265 11.49 -20.60 7.78
CA GLU A 265 10.06 -20.47 7.48
C GLU A 265 9.72 -18.98 7.41
N PRO A 266 9.69 -18.40 6.20
CA PRO A 266 9.69 -16.96 5.99
C PRO A 266 8.40 -16.30 6.50
N THR A 267 8.52 -15.10 7.07
CA THR A 267 7.42 -14.23 7.51
C THR A 267 7.55 -12.85 6.86
N ASP A 268 6.54 -11.99 7.04
CA ASP A 268 6.60 -10.57 6.65
C ASP A 268 7.71 -9.77 7.36
N LYS A 269 8.33 -10.33 8.42
CA LYS A 269 9.40 -9.71 9.20
C LYS A 269 10.79 -10.28 8.91
N ARG A 270 10.90 -11.27 8.02
CA ARG A 270 12.17 -11.94 7.68
C ARG A 270 13.33 -10.98 7.35
N PRO A 271 13.15 -9.87 6.59
CA PRO A 271 14.25 -8.93 6.34
C PRO A 271 14.90 -8.41 7.64
N PHE A 272 14.11 -8.11 8.67
CA PHE A 272 14.63 -7.58 9.92
C PHE A 272 15.24 -8.66 10.81
N VAL A 273 14.75 -9.90 10.73
CA VAL A 273 15.41 -11.06 11.35
C VAL A 273 16.78 -11.32 10.70
N LEU A 274 16.89 -11.17 9.38
CA LEU A 274 18.17 -11.22 8.66
C LEU A 274 19.13 -10.10 9.11
N ALA A 275 18.63 -8.87 9.26
CA ALA A 275 19.42 -7.74 9.77
C ALA A 275 20.00 -8.05 11.16
N ALA A 276 19.17 -8.54 12.08
CA ALA A 276 19.58 -8.95 13.41
C ALA A 276 20.63 -10.09 13.38
N ALA A 277 20.45 -11.08 12.51
CA ALA A 277 21.38 -12.21 12.40
C ALA A 277 22.75 -11.79 11.87
N LEU A 278 22.76 -10.91 10.86
CA LEU A 278 23.99 -10.29 10.35
C LEU A 278 24.69 -9.45 11.44
N ASN A 279 23.92 -8.75 12.28
CA ASN A 279 24.47 -7.97 13.39
C ASN A 279 25.14 -8.88 14.43
N GLN A 280 24.54 -10.06 14.69
CA GLN A 280 25.09 -11.12 15.54
C GLN A 280 26.16 -11.99 14.86
N ASN A 281 26.74 -11.53 13.74
CA ASN A 281 27.85 -12.17 13.03
C ASN A 281 27.57 -13.57 12.48
N TYR A 282 26.32 -13.90 12.15
CA TYR A 282 26.02 -15.10 11.36
C TYR A 282 26.78 -15.07 10.03
N SER A 283 27.31 -16.23 9.62
CA SER A 283 28.02 -16.32 8.35
C SER A 283 27.05 -16.27 7.16
N ILE A 284 27.52 -15.77 6.02
CA ILE A 284 26.73 -15.73 4.78
C ILE A 284 26.35 -17.14 4.33
N ASP A 285 27.23 -18.12 4.51
CA ASP A 285 26.96 -19.52 4.17
C ASP A 285 25.86 -20.13 5.06
N GLU A 286 25.86 -19.81 6.36
CA GLU A 286 24.81 -20.23 7.27
C GLU A 286 23.46 -19.59 6.89
N LEU A 287 23.43 -18.28 6.67
CA LEU A 287 22.21 -17.57 6.26
C LEU A 287 21.70 -18.07 4.92
N HIS A 288 22.57 -18.32 3.94
CA HIS A 288 22.20 -18.93 2.67
C HIS A 288 21.63 -20.33 2.87
N SER A 289 22.23 -21.15 3.74
CA SER A 289 21.72 -22.49 4.03
C SER A 289 20.31 -22.48 4.62
N LEU A 290 20.05 -21.56 5.55
CA LEU A 290 18.74 -21.40 6.19
C LEU A 290 17.70 -20.82 5.24
N THR A 291 18.08 -19.79 4.49
CA THR A 291 17.12 -18.97 3.76
C THR A 291 16.96 -19.34 2.29
N LYS A 292 18.00 -19.95 1.71
CA LYS A 292 18.23 -20.15 0.28
C LYS A 292 18.29 -18.86 -0.56
N ILE A 293 18.34 -17.67 0.08
CA ILE A 293 18.57 -16.39 -0.59
C ILE A 293 19.99 -16.38 -1.16
N ASP A 294 20.17 -15.94 -2.41
CA ASP A 294 21.49 -15.91 -3.04
C ASP A 294 22.50 -15.10 -2.21
N LYS A 295 23.73 -15.61 -2.13
CA LYS A 295 24.80 -15.02 -1.31
C LYS A 295 25.09 -13.59 -1.73
N TRP A 296 24.91 -13.23 -3.01
CA TRP A 296 25.10 -11.86 -3.48
C TRP A 296 24.24 -10.88 -2.69
N PHE A 297 22.93 -11.14 -2.53
CA PHE A 297 22.03 -10.29 -1.76
C PHE A 297 22.43 -10.24 -0.28
N LEU A 298 22.81 -11.38 0.30
CA LEU A 298 23.24 -11.46 1.70
C LEU A 298 24.53 -10.66 1.95
N TYR A 299 25.50 -10.68 1.03
CA TYR A 299 26.69 -9.83 1.12
C TYR A 299 26.34 -8.35 1.02
N LYS A 300 25.37 -7.98 0.18
CA LYS A 300 24.88 -6.61 0.06
C LYS A 300 24.19 -6.13 1.34
N MET A 301 23.34 -6.96 1.94
CA MET A 301 22.73 -6.69 3.24
C MET A 301 23.78 -6.59 4.36
N LYS A 302 24.78 -7.48 4.36
CA LYS A 302 25.88 -7.43 5.33
C LYS A 302 26.63 -6.11 5.29
N LYS A 303 26.92 -5.57 4.09
CA LYS A 303 27.56 -4.25 3.95
C LYS A 303 26.76 -3.14 4.64
N ILE A 304 25.44 -3.17 4.55
CA ILE A 304 24.57 -2.19 5.22
C ILE A 304 24.75 -2.29 6.74
N ILE A 305 24.72 -3.50 7.30
CA ILE A 305 24.88 -3.73 8.75
C ILE A 305 26.30 -3.41 9.23
N GLU A 306 27.32 -3.75 8.46
CA GLU A 306 28.70 -3.37 8.78
C GLU A 306 28.86 -1.85 8.83
N PHE A 307 28.23 -1.12 7.90
CA PHE A 307 28.28 0.34 7.92
C PHE A 307 27.39 0.94 9.02
N HIS A 308 26.28 0.29 9.37
CA HIS A 308 25.47 0.65 10.53
C HIS A 308 26.30 0.65 11.82
N LYS A 309 27.10 -0.40 12.06
CA LYS A 309 28.04 -0.48 13.20
C LYS A 309 29.06 0.66 13.21
N VAL A 310 29.59 1.03 12.04
CA VAL A 310 30.50 2.18 11.93
C VAL A 310 29.81 3.49 12.36
N LEU A 311 28.55 3.70 11.95
CA LEU A 311 27.79 4.88 12.39
C LEU A 311 27.55 4.87 13.90
N GLU A 312 27.26 3.71 14.51
CA GLU A 312 27.12 3.57 15.97
C GLU A 312 28.40 3.92 16.71
N GLU A 313 29.54 3.42 16.24
CA GLU A 313 30.86 3.64 16.84
C GLU A 313 31.28 5.12 16.77
N LEU A 314 31.00 5.80 15.66
CA LEU A 314 31.34 7.21 15.47
C LEU A 314 30.39 8.16 16.21
N GLY A 315 29.13 7.76 16.42
CA GLY A 315 28.09 8.61 17.00
C GLY A 315 27.99 9.95 16.27
N ASN A 316 27.97 11.05 17.01
CA ASN A 316 27.86 12.40 16.43
C ASN A 316 29.14 12.91 15.71
N SER A 317 30.22 12.12 15.65
CA SER A 317 31.49 12.51 15.03
C SER A 317 31.58 12.14 13.54
N LEU A 318 30.46 12.24 12.80
CA LEU A 318 30.42 11.88 11.38
C LEU A 318 31.16 12.92 10.52
N THR A 319 31.97 12.43 9.57
CA THR A 319 32.64 13.26 8.57
C THR A 319 31.76 13.35 7.31
N THR A 320 32.09 14.27 6.41
CA THR A 320 31.48 14.37 5.08
C THR A 320 31.48 13.04 4.33
N GLU A 321 32.60 12.31 4.38
CA GLU A 321 32.72 11.00 3.72
C GLU A 321 31.78 9.97 4.33
N HIS A 322 31.66 9.94 5.66
CA HIS A 322 30.74 9.03 6.35
C HIS A 322 29.28 9.30 5.98
N ILE A 323 28.84 10.56 5.99
CA ILE A 323 27.47 10.93 5.63
C ILE A 323 27.22 10.60 4.16
N LEU A 324 28.09 11.02 3.24
CA LEU A 324 27.93 10.75 1.81
C LEU A 324 27.86 9.24 1.52
N LYS A 325 28.69 8.44 2.19
CA LYS A 325 28.67 6.98 2.06
C LYS A 325 27.36 6.39 2.59
N ALA A 326 26.85 6.87 3.73
CA ALA A 326 25.54 6.48 4.25
C ALA A 326 24.44 6.75 3.21
N LYS A 327 24.41 7.98 2.66
CA LYS A 327 23.40 8.37 1.66
C LYS A 327 23.50 7.57 0.37
N LYS A 328 24.71 7.27 -0.11
CA LYS A 328 24.95 6.41 -1.29
C LYS A 328 24.52 4.96 -1.09
N MET A 329 24.47 4.48 0.14
CA MET A 329 23.90 3.18 0.52
C MET A 329 22.40 3.24 0.81
N GLY A 330 21.78 4.42 0.72
CA GLY A 330 20.36 4.62 0.91
C GLY A 330 19.90 4.87 2.34
N PHE A 331 20.78 5.15 3.30
CA PHE A 331 20.37 5.52 4.66
C PHE A 331 19.56 6.84 4.64
N SER A 332 18.42 6.88 5.31
CA SER A 332 17.67 8.13 5.51
C SER A 332 18.29 8.98 6.61
N ASP A 333 17.97 10.28 6.61
CA ASP A 333 18.41 11.20 7.66
C ASP A 333 17.85 10.74 9.02
N LYS A 334 16.61 10.25 9.04
CA LYS A 334 15.96 9.63 10.22
C LYS A 334 16.67 8.37 10.72
N GLN A 335 17.12 7.49 9.81
CA GLN A 335 17.87 6.29 10.18
C GLN A 335 19.24 6.65 10.77
N ILE A 336 19.98 7.55 10.13
CA ILE A 336 21.28 8.04 10.64
C ILE A 336 21.07 8.66 12.03
N ALA A 337 20.06 9.52 12.17
CA ALA A 337 19.74 10.18 13.44
C ALA A 337 19.46 9.18 14.57
N SER A 338 18.66 8.14 14.30
CA SER A 338 18.39 7.07 15.27
C SER A 338 19.65 6.37 15.73
N VAL A 339 20.56 6.06 14.79
CA VAL A 339 21.81 5.33 15.06
C VAL A 339 22.78 6.16 15.90
N ILE A 340 22.94 7.45 15.59
CA ILE A 340 23.87 8.34 16.30
C ILE A 340 23.26 9.05 17.52
N LYS A 341 22.00 8.73 17.86
CA LYS A 341 21.22 9.36 18.93
C LYS A 341 21.08 10.88 18.77
N SER A 342 20.69 11.29 17.57
CA SER A 342 20.41 12.68 17.17
C SER A 342 18.97 12.83 16.65
N THR A 343 18.64 13.96 16.04
CA THR A 343 17.34 14.22 15.40
C THR A 343 17.47 14.24 13.88
N GLU A 344 16.40 13.88 13.18
CA GLU A 344 16.34 13.92 11.70
C GLU A 344 16.73 15.30 11.15
N LEU A 345 16.24 16.38 11.78
CA LEU A 345 16.55 17.75 11.40
C LEU A 345 18.03 18.11 11.59
N ALA A 346 18.68 17.63 12.65
CA ALA A 346 20.10 17.87 12.88
C ALA A 346 20.96 17.19 11.82
N VAL A 347 20.65 15.94 11.47
CA VAL A 347 21.34 15.22 10.39
C VAL A 347 21.10 15.89 9.03
N ARG A 348 19.85 16.26 8.73
CA ARG A 348 19.51 16.99 7.50
C ARG A 348 20.31 18.29 7.38
N LYS A 349 20.35 19.09 8.44
CA LYS A 349 21.09 20.36 8.46
C LYS A 349 22.59 20.13 8.25
N GLN A 350 23.18 19.17 8.98
CA GLN A 350 24.59 18.81 8.80
C GLN A 350 24.88 18.38 7.35
N ARG A 351 23.99 17.59 6.76
CA ARG A 351 24.09 17.15 5.36
C ARG A 351 24.04 18.34 4.39
N GLN A 352 23.12 19.28 4.58
CA GLN A 352 22.98 20.49 3.76
C GLN A 352 24.19 21.43 3.92
N ASP A 353 24.67 21.67 5.15
CA ASP A 353 25.86 22.50 5.44
C ASP A 353 27.13 21.96 4.75
N LEU A 354 27.18 20.64 4.53
CA LEU A 354 28.26 19.95 3.82
C LEU A 354 28.05 19.86 2.30
N GLY A 355 26.96 20.41 1.76
CA GLY A 355 26.64 20.35 0.33
C GLY A 355 26.27 18.96 -0.18
N ILE A 356 25.85 18.04 0.70
CA ILE A 356 25.49 16.67 0.33
C ILE A 356 24.00 16.63 -0.02
N VAL A 357 23.67 16.79 -1.30
CA VAL A 357 22.30 16.74 -1.81
C VAL A 357 22.14 15.61 -2.84
N PRO A 358 20.93 15.05 -3.01
CA PRO A 358 20.70 14.05 -4.05
C PRO A 358 20.67 14.71 -5.43
N PHE A 359 20.96 13.91 -6.46
CA PHE A 359 20.78 14.29 -7.85
C PHE A 359 19.51 13.66 -8.43
N VAL A 360 18.96 14.31 -9.45
CA VAL A 360 17.75 13.87 -10.17
C VAL A 360 18.19 13.16 -11.44
N LYS A 361 17.76 11.91 -11.61
CA LYS A 361 18.05 11.07 -12.77
C LYS A 361 16.79 10.65 -13.50
N GLN A 362 16.86 10.53 -14.82
CA GLN A 362 15.76 10.13 -15.69
C GLN A 362 15.69 8.62 -15.86
N ILE A 363 14.46 8.11 -15.99
CA ILE A 363 14.15 6.79 -16.51
C ILE A 363 13.93 6.94 -18.00
N ASP A 364 14.92 6.51 -18.79
CA ASP A 364 14.97 6.77 -20.22
C ASP A 364 14.70 5.55 -21.09
N THR A 365 14.63 4.35 -20.49
CA THR A 365 14.49 3.01 -21.11
C THR A 365 15.72 2.45 -21.84
N VAL A 366 16.78 3.23 -22.02
CA VAL A 366 17.95 2.92 -22.86
C VAL A 366 19.31 3.23 -22.21
N ALA A 367 19.36 3.51 -20.91
CA ALA A 367 20.59 3.71 -20.14
C ALA A 367 21.51 4.80 -20.73
N GLY A 368 20.93 5.94 -21.11
CA GLY A 368 21.64 7.10 -21.63
C GLY A 368 22.02 7.04 -23.11
N GLU A 369 21.63 5.99 -23.85
CA GLU A 369 21.91 5.90 -25.30
C GLU A 369 21.18 7.00 -26.10
N TRP A 370 19.96 7.34 -25.70
CA TRP A 370 19.15 8.40 -26.30
C TRP A 370 18.58 9.30 -25.21
N PRO A 371 18.44 10.61 -25.47
CA PRO A 371 17.83 11.53 -24.52
C PRO A 371 16.34 11.18 -24.31
N ALA A 372 15.90 11.23 -23.05
CA ALA A 372 14.49 11.11 -22.72
C ALA A 372 13.76 12.44 -22.97
N ALA A 373 12.63 12.36 -23.69
CA ALA A 373 11.70 13.48 -23.86
C ALA A 373 10.75 13.64 -22.65
N THR A 374 10.67 12.63 -21.78
CA THR A 374 9.80 12.60 -20.60
C THR A 374 10.58 12.75 -19.30
N ASN A 375 10.00 13.46 -18.33
CA ASN A 375 10.57 13.59 -16.99
C ASN A 375 9.98 12.53 -16.05
N TYR A 376 10.34 11.26 -16.26
CA TYR A 376 10.11 10.21 -15.26
C TYR A 376 11.39 10.04 -14.44
N LEU A 377 11.34 10.36 -13.15
CA LEU A 377 12.53 10.69 -12.37
C LEU A 377 12.71 9.84 -11.11
N TYR A 378 13.94 9.72 -10.65
CA TYR A 378 14.28 9.26 -9.31
C TYR A 378 15.45 10.06 -8.72
N LEU A 379 15.52 10.14 -7.39
CA LEU A 379 16.63 10.77 -6.67
C LEU A 379 17.74 9.77 -6.37
N THR A 380 19.00 10.17 -6.47
CA THR A 380 20.14 9.34 -6.05
C THR A 380 21.35 10.15 -5.61
N TYR A 381 22.09 9.63 -4.63
CA TYR A 381 23.40 10.18 -4.23
C TYR A 381 24.57 9.58 -5.02
N ASN A 382 24.31 8.60 -5.90
CA ASN A 382 25.30 7.91 -6.73
C ASN A 382 25.47 8.57 -8.10
N ALA A 383 25.50 9.90 -8.12
CA ALA A 383 25.59 10.72 -9.32
C ALA A 383 26.44 11.96 -9.06
N SER A 384 26.72 12.71 -10.13
CA SER A 384 27.52 13.95 -10.11
C SER A 384 26.78 15.15 -10.71
N GLU A 385 25.65 14.94 -11.36
CA GLU A 385 24.85 15.99 -12.01
C GLU A 385 23.38 15.56 -12.14
N HIS A 386 22.49 16.53 -12.35
CA HIS A 386 21.08 16.29 -12.66
C HIS A 386 20.88 16.07 -14.17
N ASP A 387 19.91 15.25 -14.55
CA ASP A 387 19.55 15.03 -15.97
C ASP A 387 18.59 16.10 -16.50
N ILE A 388 18.04 16.94 -15.62
CA ILE A 388 17.05 17.97 -15.96
C ILE A 388 17.43 19.33 -15.36
N ALA A 389 16.81 20.39 -15.87
CA ALA A 389 16.82 21.72 -15.27
C ALA A 389 15.60 21.93 -14.37
N PHE A 390 15.71 22.87 -13.43
CA PHE A 390 14.66 23.23 -12.46
C PHE A 390 14.20 24.67 -12.69
N PRO A 391 13.28 24.92 -13.65
CA PRO A 391 12.87 26.29 -13.97
C PRO A 391 11.95 26.93 -12.91
N GLY A 392 11.46 26.17 -11.92
CA GLY A 392 10.50 26.65 -10.92
C GLY A 392 9.08 26.82 -11.46
N GLY A 393 8.17 27.31 -10.60
CA GLY A 393 6.79 27.60 -11.00
C GLY A 393 5.87 26.38 -11.04
N PHE A 394 6.24 25.29 -10.35
CA PHE A 394 5.48 24.04 -10.32
C PHE A 394 4.90 23.77 -8.92
N ILE A 395 3.84 22.98 -8.89
CA ILE A 395 3.17 22.53 -7.67
C ILE A 395 3.41 21.04 -7.49
N ILE A 396 3.86 20.64 -6.29
CA ILE A 396 4.02 19.24 -5.92
C ILE A 396 2.67 18.68 -5.49
N VAL A 397 2.29 17.51 -6.01
CA VAL A 397 1.15 16.73 -5.50
C VAL A 397 1.69 15.43 -4.91
N VAL A 398 1.49 15.24 -3.60
CA VAL A 398 2.01 14.06 -2.88
C VAL A 398 0.99 12.93 -2.94
N GLY A 399 1.40 11.76 -3.46
CA GLY A 399 0.56 10.58 -3.63
C GLY A 399 0.33 9.77 -2.33
N SER A 400 -0.29 8.59 -2.47
CA SER A 400 -0.74 7.74 -1.35
C SER A 400 0.20 6.62 -0.92
N GLY A 401 1.27 6.37 -1.68
CA GLY A 401 2.28 5.39 -1.33
C GLY A 401 1.85 3.96 -1.67
N VAL A 402 1.74 3.12 -0.64
CA VAL A 402 1.94 1.64 -0.63
C VAL A 402 0.85 0.80 -1.34
N ILE A 403 -0.35 1.34 -1.53
CA ILE A 403 -1.46 0.60 -2.14
C ILE A 403 -1.22 0.40 -3.64
N GLU A 404 -0.42 1.28 -4.26
CA GLU A 404 0.02 1.20 -5.64
C GLU A 404 1.55 1.32 -5.71
N ILE A 405 2.13 1.01 -6.87
CA ILE A 405 3.56 1.24 -7.09
C ILE A 405 3.84 2.74 -6.96
N GLY A 406 4.48 3.15 -5.87
CA GLY A 406 4.67 4.56 -5.50
C GLY A 406 6.04 4.88 -4.90
N SER A 407 6.29 6.18 -4.71
CA SER A 407 7.53 6.74 -4.15
C SER A 407 7.44 6.91 -2.62
N SER A 408 8.57 7.15 -1.98
CA SER A 408 8.67 7.41 -0.54
C SER A 408 8.10 8.78 -0.23
N ILE A 409 7.12 8.81 0.69
CA ILE A 409 6.44 10.04 1.15
C ILE A 409 7.10 10.55 2.45
N SER A 410 8.41 10.33 2.62
CA SER A 410 9.09 10.86 3.80
C SER A 410 9.26 12.36 3.69
N PHE A 411 9.23 13.03 4.84
CA PHE A 411 9.53 14.45 4.95
C PHE A 411 10.85 14.81 4.25
N GLU A 412 11.91 14.03 4.46
CA GLU A 412 13.22 14.22 3.80
C GLU A 412 13.11 14.33 2.27
N ILE A 413 12.40 13.40 1.62
CA ILE A 413 12.32 13.34 0.15
C ILE A 413 11.44 14.45 -0.40
N VAL A 414 10.29 14.71 0.24
CA VAL A 414 9.39 15.80 -0.20
C VAL A 414 10.11 17.15 -0.07
N MET A 415 10.87 17.37 1.00
CA MET A 415 11.62 18.60 1.20
C MET A 415 12.80 18.73 0.22
N ASP A 416 13.55 17.65 -0.04
CA ASP A 416 14.62 17.66 -1.05
C ASP A 416 14.06 18.03 -2.45
N ILE A 417 12.91 17.50 -2.85
CA ILE A 417 12.27 17.84 -4.13
C ILE A 417 11.76 19.28 -4.12
N TYR A 418 11.09 19.71 -3.04
CA TYR A 418 10.57 21.08 -2.91
C TYR A 418 11.68 22.14 -3.05
N GLU A 419 12.83 21.90 -2.41
CA GLU A 419 14.00 22.77 -2.48
C GLU A 419 14.64 22.77 -3.88
N LEU A 420 14.83 21.59 -4.49
CA LEU A 420 15.45 21.44 -5.81
C LEU A 420 14.59 22.05 -6.93
N GLU A 421 13.28 21.81 -6.91
CA GLU A 421 12.34 22.28 -7.94
C GLU A 421 11.97 23.75 -7.79
N HIS A 422 12.36 24.41 -6.69
CA HIS A 422 11.87 25.76 -6.33
C HIS A 422 10.34 25.85 -6.46
N SER A 423 9.63 24.89 -5.86
CA SER A 423 8.19 24.73 -6.05
C SER A 423 7.37 25.85 -5.41
N ASP A 424 6.27 26.22 -6.08
CA ASP A 424 5.34 27.27 -5.63
C ASP A 424 4.42 26.82 -4.49
N GLY A 425 4.35 25.50 -4.27
CA GLY A 425 3.65 24.91 -3.14
C GLY A 425 3.48 23.39 -3.24
N ILE A 426 2.93 22.81 -2.18
CA ILE A 426 2.74 21.36 -2.00
C ILE A 426 1.26 21.08 -1.68
N ILE A 427 0.63 20.16 -2.41
CA ILE A 427 -0.70 19.64 -2.12
C ILE A 427 -0.56 18.28 -1.41
N LEU A 428 -1.04 18.22 -0.17
CA LEU A 428 -1.01 17.01 0.67
C LEU A 428 -2.37 16.29 0.75
N SER A 429 -3.46 17.04 0.54
CA SER A 429 -4.84 16.59 0.79
C SER A 429 -5.36 15.51 -0.18
N MET A 430 -4.57 15.11 -1.18
CA MET A 430 -4.97 14.15 -2.22
C MET A 430 -4.43 12.72 -2.00
N GLY A 431 -3.38 12.56 -1.18
CA GLY A 431 -2.68 11.28 -1.00
C GLY A 431 -3.04 10.53 0.29
N GLY A 432 -4.13 10.88 0.97
CA GLY A 432 -4.55 10.18 2.19
C GLY A 432 -3.74 10.58 3.43
N GLN A 433 -3.49 9.64 4.33
CA GLN A 433 -2.93 9.94 5.66
C GLN A 433 -1.42 10.21 5.64
N LEU A 434 -0.65 9.50 4.80
CA LEU A 434 0.81 9.62 4.79
C LEU A 434 1.30 11.05 4.49
N PRO A 435 0.75 11.77 3.48
CA PRO A 435 1.11 13.17 3.27
C PRO A 435 0.63 14.10 4.39
N ASN A 436 -0.57 13.88 4.94
CA ASN A 436 -1.09 14.70 6.04
C ASN A 436 -0.19 14.61 7.28
N ASN A 437 0.35 13.43 7.59
CA ASN A 437 1.21 13.21 8.76
C ASN A 437 2.49 14.06 8.73
N ILE A 438 2.98 14.46 7.55
CA ILE A 438 4.19 15.30 7.41
C ILE A 438 3.86 16.80 7.25
N ALA A 439 2.58 17.19 7.27
CA ALA A 439 2.16 18.58 7.01
C ALA A 439 2.79 19.57 8.01
N MET A 440 2.79 19.25 9.29
CA MET A 440 3.39 20.10 10.33
C MET A 440 4.91 20.17 10.24
N ASP A 441 5.57 19.09 9.81
CA ASP A 441 7.03 19.08 9.66
C ASP A 441 7.47 19.94 8.48
N LEU A 442 6.73 19.86 7.36
CA LEU A 442 6.89 20.75 6.20
C LEU A 442 6.65 22.22 6.59
N HIS A 443 5.56 22.49 7.32
CA HIS A 443 5.24 23.83 7.80
C HIS A 443 6.34 24.42 8.68
N ARG A 444 6.90 23.63 9.61
CA ARG A 444 8.01 24.04 10.49
C ARG A 444 9.29 24.36 9.71
N GLN A 445 9.48 23.77 8.54
CA GLN A 445 10.57 24.11 7.60
C GLN A 445 10.18 25.19 6.58
N GLN A 446 9.06 25.89 6.80
CA GLN A 446 8.59 26.99 5.95
C GLN A 446 8.25 26.58 4.52
N ALA A 447 7.94 25.29 4.27
CA ALA A 447 7.41 24.86 2.99
C ALA A 447 5.95 25.31 2.83
N LYS A 448 5.60 25.81 1.65
CA LYS A 448 4.25 26.33 1.36
C LYS A 448 3.30 25.18 1.03
N VAL A 449 2.47 24.79 2.00
CA VAL A 449 1.37 23.85 1.79
C VAL A 449 0.17 24.61 1.21
N LEU A 450 -0.40 24.12 0.11
CA LEU A 450 -1.57 24.70 -0.55
C LEU A 450 -2.86 24.03 -0.07
N GLY A 451 -3.96 24.78 -0.11
CA GLY A 451 -5.26 24.35 0.39
C GLY A 451 -5.38 24.59 1.90
N THR A 452 -6.06 23.69 2.60
CA THR A 452 -6.23 23.80 4.05
C THR A 452 -4.87 23.80 4.77
N SER A 453 -4.72 24.71 5.73
CA SER A 453 -3.47 24.90 6.46
C SER A 453 -3.04 23.65 7.24
N PRO A 454 -1.72 23.40 7.39
CA PRO A 454 -1.18 22.35 8.26
C PRO A 454 -1.72 22.41 9.70
N GLU A 455 -1.95 23.61 10.24
CA GLU A 455 -2.50 23.83 11.56
C GLU A 455 -3.97 23.41 11.67
N SER A 456 -4.76 23.64 10.61
CA SER A 456 -6.14 23.16 10.52
C SER A 456 -6.19 21.63 10.35
N ILE A 457 -5.26 21.05 9.59
CA ILE A 457 -5.10 19.58 9.48
C ILE A 457 -4.82 19.00 10.88
N ASP A 458 -3.82 19.53 11.60
CA ASP A 458 -3.49 19.09 12.96
C ASP A 458 -4.66 19.32 13.94
N SER A 459 -5.42 20.40 13.78
CA SER A 459 -6.59 20.67 14.63
C SER A 459 -7.73 19.68 14.39
N ALA A 460 -7.89 19.15 13.17
CA ALA A 460 -8.88 18.13 12.85
C ALA A 460 -8.45 16.73 13.32
N GLU A 461 -7.17 16.38 13.16
CA GLU A 461 -6.65 15.05 13.52
C GLU A 461 -6.38 14.89 15.03
N ASN A 462 -5.99 15.97 15.70
CA ASN A 462 -5.77 15.97 17.14
C ASN A 462 -7.12 16.00 17.89
N ARG A 463 -7.49 14.89 18.53
CA ARG A 463 -8.80 14.77 19.22
C ARG A 463 -9.05 15.87 20.24
N PHE A 464 -8.05 16.27 21.01
CA PHE A 464 -8.23 17.31 22.03
C PHE A 464 -8.56 18.65 21.39
N LYS A 465 -7.81 19.05 20.35
CA LYS A 465 -8.06 20.28 19.59
C LYS A 465 -9.43 20.23 18.92
N PHE A 466 -9.73 19.14 18.22
CA PHE A 466 -10.98 18.94 17.50
C PHE A 466 -12.20 19.01 18.43
N SER A 467 -12.18 18.25 19.54
CA SER A 467 -13.28 18.26 20.51
C SER A 467 -13.53 19.66 21.06
N ARG A 468 -12.48 20.38 21.44
CA ARG A 468 -12.63 21.72 22.01
C ARG A 468 -13.24 22.69 21.00
N MET A 469 -12.96 22.50 19.70
CA MET A 469 -13.60 23.27 18.63
C MET A 469 -15.10 22.97 18.53
N LEU A 470 -15.48 21.68 18.55
CA LEU A 470 -16.88 21.27 18.54
C LEU A 470 -17.66 21.84 19.75
N ASP A 471 -17.09 21.71 20.94
CA ASP A 471 -17.71 22.15 22.19
C ASP A 471 -17.98 23.67 22.19
N ARG A 472 -17.02 24.46 21.68
CA ARG A 472 -17.16 25.93 21.57
C ARG A 472 -18.28 26.35 20.62
N LYS A 473 -18.51 25.58 19.56
CA LYS A 473 -19.56 25.84 18.56
C LYS A 473 -20.91 25.23 18.96
N GLY A 474 -20.94 24.34 19.96
CA GLY A 474 -22.14 23.61 20.36
C GLY A 474 -22.48 22.44 19.44
N ILE A 475 -21.49 21.89 18.71
CA ILE A 475 -21.66 20.69 17.90
C ILE A 475 -21.50 19.46 18.80
N LEU A 476 -22.48 18.55 18.77
CA LEU A 476 -22.46 17.37 19.61
C LEU A 476 -21.43 16.34 19.13
N GLN A 477 -20.84 15.63 20.09
CA GLN A 477 -19.90 14.52 19.88
C GLN A 477 -20.10 13.45 20.95
N PRO A 478 -19.68 12.19 20.72
CA PRO A 478 -19.70 11.17 21.76
C PRO A 478 -18.85 11.57 22.97
N ARG A 479 -19.31 11.26 24.20
CA ARG A 479 -18.51 11.49 25.42
C ARG A 479 -17.18 10.75 25.29
N TRP A 480 -16.08 11.43 25.57
CA TRP A 480 -14.74 10.88 25.42
C TRP A 480 -13.78 11.45 26.47
N LYS A 481 -12.66 10.77 26.67
CA LYS A 481 -11.55 11.23 27.51
C LYS A 481 -10.22 10.65 27.03
N GLU A 482 -9.17 11.47 27.12
CA GLU A 482 -7.79 11.04 26.94
C GLU A 482 -7.25 10.53 28.27
N LEU A 483 -6.70 9.32 28.28
CA LEU A 483 -6.39 8.60 29.50
C LEU A 483 -5.02 7.94 29.39
N THR A 484 -4.20 8.13 30.42
CA THR A 484 -2.81 7.65 30.46
C THR A 484 -2.61 6.46 31.39
N ASN A 485 -3.61 6.10 32.20
CA ASN A 485 -3.53 4.99 33.14
C ASN A 485 -4.84 4.21 33.23
N LEU A 486 -4.72 2.91 33.48
CA LEU A 486 -5.84 1.97 33.53
C LEU A 486 -6.91 2.36 34.54
N LYS A 487 -6.54 2.84 35.73
CA LYS A 487 -7.49 3.23 36.77
C LYS A 487 -8.43 4.33 36.29
N SER A 488 -7.88 5.40 35.74
CA SER A 488 -8.67 6.51 35.18
C SER A 488 -9.54 6.08 34.00
N ALA A 489 -9.10 5.07 33.24
CA ALA A 489 -9.86 4.51 32.14
C ALA A 489 -11.08 3.71 32.61
N ILE A 490 -10.91 2.90 33.66
CA ILE A 490 -12.02 2.17 34.29
C ILE A 490 -13.04 3.16 34.87
N GLU A 491 -12.59 4.15 35.65
CA GLU A 491 -13.47 5.17 36.25
C GLU A 491 -14.30 5.89 35.18
N PHE A 492 -13.69 6.25 34.04
CA PHE A 492 -14.41 6.87 32.93
C PHE A 492 -15.43 5.93 32.29
N CYS A 493 -15.06 4.67 32.03
CA CYS A 493 -15.96 3.68 31.44
C CYS A 493 -17.15 3.35 32.35
N GLU A 494 -16.97 3.34 33.67
CA GLU A 494 -18.05 3.17 34.64
C GLU A 494 -18.97 4.40 34.68
N GLU A 495 -18.42 5.61 34.54
CA GLU A 495 -19.20 6.86 34.47
C GLU A 495 -20.07 6.94 33.20
N VAL A 496 -19.51 6.61 32.03
CA VAL A 496 -20.24 6.71 30.74
C VAL A 496 -21.03 5.44 30.40
N GLY A 497 -20.75 4.34 31.10
CA GLY A 497 -21.31 3.01 30.90
C GLY A 497 -20.74 2.29 29.67
N TYR A 498 -20.62 0.97 29.73
CA TYR A 498 -20.24 0.12 28.60
C TYR A 498 -21.36 -0.02 27.55
N PRO A 499 -21.04 -0.35 26.28
CA PRO A 499 -19.71 -0.51 25.72
C PRO A 499 -18.96 0.81 25.49
N CYS A 500 -17.63 0.73 25.39
CA CYS A 500 -16.70 1.85 25.18
C CYS A 500 -15.70 1.52 24.06
N LEU A 501 -15.39 2.51 23.22
CA LEU A 501 -14.43 2.41 22.12
C LEU A 501 -13.05 2.85 22.59
N VAL A 502 -12.06 1.97 22.46
CA VAL A 502 -10.64 2.23 22.73
C VAL A 502 -9.95 2.50 21.41
N ARG A 503 -9.27 3.65 21.29
CA ARG A 503 -8.59 4.05 20.05
C ARG A 503 -7.24 4.75 20.31
N PRO A 504 -6.17 4.40 19.57
CA PRO A 504 -4.96 5.21 19.52
C PRO A 504 -5.21 6.55 18.78
N SER A 505 -4.34 7.53 18.97
CA SER A 505 -4.36 8.79 18.20
C SER A 505 -3.57 8.66 16.88
N TYR A 506 -3.88 9.46 15.86
CA TYR A 506 -3.21 9.50 14.54
C TYR A 506 -3.18 8.17 13.77
N VAL A 507 -4.23 7.36 13.89
CA VAL A 507 -4.35 6.07 13.19
C VAL A 507 -5.29 6.13 12.00
N LEU A 508 -4.93 5.42 10.93
CA LEU A 508 -5.76 5.23 9.75
C LEU A 508 -6.52 3.90 9.84
N SER A 509 -7.74 3.86 9.29
CA SER A 509 -8.54 2.63 9.12
C SER A 509 -8.88 1.89 10.42
N GLY A 510 -8.92 2.63 11.52
CA GLY A 510 -9.20 2.09 12.84
C GLY A 510 -8.15 1.13 13.37
N ALA A 511 -6.89 1.27 12.96
CA ALA A 511 -5.80 0.39 13.38
C ALA A 511 -5.73 0.30 14.92
N ALA A 512 -5.76 -0.94 15.43
CA ALA A 512 -5.79 -1.27 16.86
C ALA A 512 -6.99 -0.72 17.67
N MET A 513 -8.09 -0.35 17.02
CA MET A 513 -9.33 0.03 17.69
C MET A 513 -10.09 -1.19 18.19
N ASN A 514 -10.64 -1.11 19.40
CA ASN A 514 -11.39 -2.20 20.02
C ASN A 514 -12.61 -1.68 20.80
N VAL A 515 -13.66 -2.50 20.89
CA VAL A 515 -14.86 -2.18 21.69
C VAL A 515 -14.81 -2.99 22.98
N ALA A 516 -14.57 -2.32 24.09
CA ALA A 516 -14.64 -2.92 25.43
C ALA A 516 -16.09 -3.02 25.88
N TYR A 517 -16.49 -4.20 26.37
CA TYR A 517 -17.81 -4.44 26.99
C TYR A 517 -17.72 -4.59 28.50
N SER A 518 -16.50 -4.71 29.03
CA SER A 518 -16.21 -4.89 30.45
C SER A 518 -14.84 -4.33 30.82
N ASN A 519 -14.58 -4.21 32.13
CA ASN A 519 -13.28 -3.81 32.66
C ASN A 519 -12.15 -4.78 32.24
N GLN A 520 -12.46 -6.08 32.08
CA GLN A 520 -11.49 -7.09 31.65
C GLN A 520 -11.09 -6.92 30.18
N ASP A 521 -12.05 -6.59 29.31
CA ASP A 521 -11.78 -6.29 27.91
C ASP A 521 -10.88 -5.06 27.81
N LEU A 522 -11.21 -4.02 28.58
CA LEU A 522 -10.47 -2.76 28.59
C LEU A 522 -8.99 -2.95 28.98
N GLU A 523 -8.71 -3.72 30.04
CA GLU A 523 -7.35 -4.04 30.45
C GLU A 523 -6.57 -4.77 29.36
N THR A 524 -7.22 -5.77 28.73
CA THR A 524 -6.63 -6.53 27.63
C THR A 524 -6.27 -5.63 26.45
N TYR A 525 -7.19 -4.75 26.05
CA TYR A 525 -6.99 -3.86 24.90
C TYR A 525 -5.98 -2.75 25.18
N LEU A 526 -5.93 -2.19 26.39
CA LEU A 526 -4.94 -1.17 26.73
C LEU A 526 -3.52 -1.74 26.75
N ASN A 527 -3.34 -2.97 27.26
CA ASN A 527 -2.05 -3.66 27.21
C ASN A 527 -1.60 -3.87 25.75
N ALA A 528 -2.52 -4.29 24.87
CA ALA A 528 -2.23 -4.44 23.44
C ALA A 528 -1.94 -3.11 22.73
N ALA A 529 -2.73 -2.06 23.00
CA ALA A 529 -2.58 -0.74 22.39
C ALA A 529 -1.27 -0.04 22.80
N SER A 530 -0.80 -0.25 24.04
CA SER A 530 0.47 0.30 24.53
C SER A 530 1.70 -0.22 23.76
N LEU A 531 1.58 -1.41 23.16
CA LEU A 531 2.63 -1.99 22.30
C LEU A 531 2.65 -1.34 20.90
N VAL A 532 1.51 -0.81 20.44
CA VAL A 532 1.32 -0.24 19.10
C VAL A 532 1.71 1.24 19.07
N SER A 533 1.43 1.99 20.13
CA SER A 533 1.77 3.41 20.23
C SER A 533 2.40 3.72 21.59
N LYS A 534 3.74 3.73 21.64
CA LYS A 534 4.50 4.16 22.83
C LYS A 534 4.49 5.68 23.02
N GLU A 535 4.29 6.45 21.95
CA GLU A 535 4.45 7.91 21.93
C GLU A 535 3.11 8.67 22.00
N HIS A 536 1.97 8.03 21.69
CA HIS A 536 0.66 8.69 21.73
C HIS A 536 -0.28 8.09 22.78
N PRO A 537 -1.03 8.94 23.50
CA PRO A 537 -2.00 8.52 24.51
C PRO A 537 -3.22 7.83 23.88
N VAL A 538 -3.84 6.94 24.66
CA VAL A 538 -5.06 6.23 24.26
C VAL A 538 -6.27 7.09 24.56
N VAL A 539 -7.18 7.17 23.59
CA VAL A 539 -8.46 7.85 23.73
C VAL A 539 -9.56 6.83 23.93
N ILE A 540 -10.44 7.07 24.90
CA ILE A 540 -11.64 6.24 25.12
C ILE A 540 -12.87 7.08 24.85
N SER A 541 -13.84 6.53 24.12
CA SER A 541 -15.12 7.18 23.80
C SER A 541 -16.29 6.27 24.10
N LYS A 542 -17.45 6.84 24.46
CA LYS A 542 -18.70 6.08 24.61
C LYS A 542 -19.09 5.48 23.26
N PHE A 543 -19.25 4.16 23.21
CA PHE A 543 -19.74 3.47 22.02
C PHE A 543 -21.27 3.52 21.98
N LEU A 544 -21.83 4.02 20.88
CA LEU A 544 -23.27 4.18 20.69
C LEU A 544 -23.79 3.00 19.87
N THR A 545 -24.51 2.09 20.51
CA THR A 545 -25.16 0.95 19.84
C THR A 545 -26.39 1.39 19.05
N GLU A 546 -26.80 0.62 18.05
CA GLU A 546 -28.05 0.84 17.28
C GLU A 546 -28.17 2.27 16.74
N ALA A 547 -27.06 2.81 16.26
CA ALA A 547 -26.99 4.14 15.72
C ALA A 547 -26.61 4.05 14.24
N LYS A 548 -27.17 4.92 13.41
CA LYS A 548 -26.84 4.96 11.98
C LYS A 548 -25.57 5.78 11.79
N GLU A 549 -24.66 5.29 10.96
CA GLU A 549 -23.47 6.04 10.56
C GLU A 549 -23.72 6.72 9.21
N ILE A 550 -23.20 7.94 9.06
CA ILE A 550 -23.38 8.78 7.88
C ILE A 550 -22.02 9.36 7.51
N ASP A 551 -21.63 9.18 6.25
CA ASP A 551 -20.46 9.81 5.66
C ASP A 551 -20.87 11.05 4.87
N VAL A 552 -20.12 12.13 5.05
CA VAL A 552 -20.30 13.37 4.29
C VAL A 552 -18.98 13.77 3.67
N ASP A 553 -18.94 13.76 2.34
CA ASP A 553 -17.81 14.23 1.55
C ASP A 553 -18.13 15.62 1.02
N ALA A 554 -17.21 16.56 1.18
CA ALA A 554 -17.43 17.94 0.77
C ALA A 554 -16.14 18.61 0.27
N VAL A 555 -16.34 19.65 -0.53
CA VAL A 555 -15.28 20.57 -0.94
C VAL A 555 -15.67 21.95 -0.48
N ALA A 556 -14.71 22.67 0.10
CA ALA A 556 -14.88 24.05 0.52
C ALA A 556 -13.78 24.95 -0.05
N ALA A 557 -14.04 26.25 -0.08
CA ALA A 557 -13.05 27.29 -0.32
C ALA A 557 -13.25 28.37 0.76
N GLU A 558 -12.19 28.70 1.50
CA GLU A 558 -12.23 29.69 2.59
C GLU A 558 -13.36 29.41 3.59
N GLY A 559 -13.60 28.12 3.88
CA GLY A 559 -14.64 27.65 4.78
C GLY A 559 -16.07 27.61 4.22
N GLU A 560 -16.29 28.08 2.99
CA GLU A 560 -17.59 28.02 2.31
C GLU A 560 -17.73 26.76 1.44
N ILE A 561 -18.88 26.09 1.53
CA ILE A 561 -19.11 24.81 0.82
C ILE A 561 -19.36 25.05 -0.67
N LEU A 562 -18.52 24.43 -1.51
CA LEU A 562 -18.67 24.42 -2.97
C LEU A 562 -19.56 23.27 -3.44
N CYS A 563 -19.34 22.06 -2.93
CA CYS A 563 -20.18 20.91 -3.22
C CYS A 563 -20.14 19.91 -2.05
N MET A 564 -21.22 19.15 -1.84
CA MET A 564 -21.28 18.14 -0.79
C MET A 564 -22.11 16.92 -1.19
N ALA A 565 -21.70 15.76 -0.73
CA ALA A 565 -22.37 14.49 -0.89
C ALA A 565 -22.63 13.88 0.49
N VAL A 566 -23.84 13.38 0.72
CA VAL A 566 -24.19 12.63 1.93
C VAL A 566 -24.41 11.18 1.54
N SER A 567 -23.82 10.27 2.30
CA SER A 567 -23.94 8.83 2.10
C SER A 567 -24.37 8.19 3.41
N GLU A 568 -25.40 7.36 3.36
CA GLU A 568 -25.83 6.60 4.55
C GLU A 568 -25.24 5.19 4.52
N HIS A 569 -24.85 4.70 5.70
CA HIS A 569 -24.42 3.32 5.84
C HIS A 569 -25.62 2.40 5.93
N VAL A 570 -25.49 1.18 5.40
CA VAL A 570 -26.48 0.11 5.61
C VAL A 570 -26.26 -0.55 6.96
N GLU A 571 -25.00 -0.78 7.34
CA GLU A 571 -24.59 -1.28 8.63
C GLU A 571 -24.69 -0.17 9.70
N ASN A 572 -24.92 -0.59 10.95
CA ASN A 572 -24.93 0.35 12.08
C ASN A 572 -23.50 0.77 12.45
N ALA A 573 -23.39 1.93 13.11
CA ALA A 573 -22.16 2.41 13.71
C ALA A 573 -21.51 1.31 14.58
N GLY A 574 -20.23 1.05 14.33
CA GLY A 574 -19.51 -0.10 14.88
C GLY A 574 -18.93 -1.03 13.82
N VAL A 575 -19.44 -0.98 12.60
CA VAL A 575 -18.75 -1.45 11.40
C VAL A 575 -17.97 -0.27 10.84
N HIS A 576 -16.66 -0.41 10.65
CA HIS A 576 -15.82 0.65 10.11
C HIS A 576 -16.30 1.08 8.71
N SER A 577 -16.37 2.38 8.45
CA SER A 577 -16.82 2.96 7.15
C SER A 577 -16.26 2.32 5.88
N GLY A 578 -14.98 1.93 5.90
CA GLY A 578 -14.35 1.19 4.79
C GLY A 578 -14.99 -0.19 4.50
N ASP A 579 -15.48 -0.85 5.53
CA ASP A 579 -16.18 -2.14 5.48
C ASP A 579 -17.70 -1.98 5.43
N ALA A 580 -18.20 -0.75 5.48
CA ALA A 580 -19.62 -0.48 5.35
C ALA A 580 -20.04 -0.41 3.88
N THR A 581 -21.30 -0.74 3.65
CA THR A 581 -22.05 -0.51 2.43
C THR A 581 -22.60 0.92 2.47
N LEU A 582 -22.33 1.71 1.42
CA LEU A 582 -22.76 3.11 1.33
C LEU A 582 -23.87 3.27 0.30
N VAL A 583 -24.85 4.13 0.58
CA VAL A 583 -25.93 4.51 -0.34
C VAL A 583 -25.90 6.03 -0.56
N THR A 584 -25.83 6.45 -1.82
CA THR A 584 -25.76 7.87 -2.24
C THR A 584 -26.69 8.11 -3.44
N PRO A 585 -27.52 9.18 -3.44
CA PRO A 585 -27.88 10.02 -2.29
C PRO A 585 -28.60 9.19 -1.20
N PRO A 586 -28.67 9.66 0.06
CA PRO A 586 -29.30 8.89 1.13
C PRO A 586 -30.80 8.74 0.85
N GLN A 587 -31.42 7.61 1.22
CA GLN A 587 -32.88 7.43 1.04
C GLN A 587 -33.65 7.16 2.33
N ASP A 588 -33.01 6.90 3.48
CA ASP A 588 -33.73 6.78 4.77
C ASP A 588 -33.61 8.04 5.65
N LEU A 589 -32.83 9.03 5.23
CA LEU A 589 -32.68 10.28 5.98
C LEU A 589 -33.82 11.24 5.66
N ASN A 590 -34.46 11.78 6.70
CA ASN A 590 -35.49 12.80 6.54
C ASN A 590 -34.86 14.19 6.24
N ALA A 591 -35.68 15.12 5.75
CA ALA A 591 -35.22 16.46 5.36
C ALA A 591 -34.65 17.29 6.53
N GLU A 592 -35.19 17.12 7.74
CA GLU A 592 -34.71 17.84 8.93
C GLU A 592 -33.28 17.39 9.29
N THR A 593 -33.04 16.08 9.33
CA THR A 593 -31.71 15.50 9.56
C THR A 593 -30.75 15.98 8.47
N LEU A 594 -31.16 15.98 7.20
CA LEU A 594 -30.32 16.43 6.10
C LEU A 594 -29.92 17.91 6.23
N GLU A 595 -30.83 18.79 6.65
CA GLU A 595 -30.52 20.20 6.87
C GLU A 595 -29.59 20.41 8.09
N GLN A 596 -29.77 19.60 9.14
CA GLN A 596 -28.83 19.61 10.27
C GLN A 596 -27.43 19.16 9.84
N ILE A 597 -27.32 18.13 8.99
CA ILE A 597 -26.05 17.68 8.42
C ILE A 597 -25.38 18.84 7.67
N LYS A 598 -26.09 19.49 6.73
CA LYS A 598 -25.55 20.65 5.99
C LYS A 598 -25.04 21.74 6.91
N ARG A 599 -25.80 22.07 7.96
CA ARG A 599 -25.39 23.09 8.93
C ARG A 599 -24.09 22.70 9.64
N ILE A 600 -24.00 21.47 10.15
CA ILE A 600 -22.78 20.95 10.81
C ILE A 600 -21.60 20.97 9.84
N THR A 601 -21.80 20.57 8.58
CA THR A 601 -20.78 20.58 7.53
C THR A 601 -20.26 21.99 7.24
N ARG A 602 -21.16 22.99 7.09
CA ARG A 602 -20.77 24.41 6.92
C ARG A 602 -20.03 24.94 8.13
N ASP A 603 -20.52 24.65 9.33
CA ASP A 603 -19.89 25.09 10.57
C ASP A 603 -18.48 24.51 10.74
N LEU A 604 -18.28 23.24 10.39
CA LEU A 604 -16.96 22.60 10.42
C LEU A 604 -16.01 23.15 9.37
N ALA A 605 -16.48 23.34 8.13
CA ALA A 605 -15.68 23.94 7.07
C ALA A 605 -15.19 25.34 7.47
N SER A 606 -16.07 26.18 8.01
CA SER A 606 -15.74 27.50 8.52
C SER A 606 -14.79 27.47 9.73
N LEU A 607 -15.01 26.57 10.69
CA LEU A 607 -14.16 26.44 11.89
C LEU A 607 -12.72 26.03 11.57
N LEU A 608 -12.55 25.17 10.56
CA LEU A 608 -11.25 24.66 10.12
C LEU A 608 -10.68 25.49 8.97
N ASP A 609 -11.37 26.53 8.51
CA ASP A 609 -11.01 27.36 7.35
C ASP A 609 -10.61 26.49 6.14
N VAL A 610 -11.49 25.53 5.80
CA VAL A 610 -11.18 24.50 4.82
C VAL A 610 -11.11 25.11 3.41
N THR A 611 -10.01 24.83 2.72
CA THR A 611 -9.85 25.10 1.29
C THR A 611 -9.38 23.82 0.60
N GLY A 612 -10.27 23.18 -0.15
CA GLY A 612 -10.07 21.86 -0.76
C GLY A 612 -11.02 20.80 -0.20
N PRO A 613 -10.64 19.52 -0.27
CA PRO A 613 -11.51 18.41 0.07
C PRO A 613 -11.49 18.12 1.58
N PHE A 614 -12.64 17.73 2.12
CA PHE A 614 -12.73 17.15 3.45
C PHE A 614 -13.86 16.12 3.54
N ASN A 615 -13.80 15.30 4.57
CA ASN A 615 -14.80 14.31 4.90
C ASN A 615 -15.14 14.40 6.39
N MET A 616 -16.39 14.17 6.74
CA MET A 616 -16.82 14.08 8.14
C MET A 616 -17.75 12.89 8.31
N GLN A 617 -17.66 12.28 9.50
CA GLN A 617 -18.47 11.12 9.86
C GLN A 617 -19.38 11.46 11.03
N LEU A 618 -20.65 11.09 10.90
CA LEU A 618 -21.69 11.38 11.88
C LEU A 618 -22.35 10.10 12.37
N ILE A 619 -22.74 10.12 13.64
CA ILE A 619 -23.68 9.16 14.22
C ILE A 619 -25.04 9.84 14.34
N ALA A 620 -26.08 9.18 13.81
CA ALA A 620 -27.48 9.58 13.97
C ALA A 620 -28.21 8.60 14.90
N LYS A 621 -28.75 9.10 16.01
CA LYS A 621 -29.60 8.33 16.93
C LYS A 621 -30.63 9.24 17.59
N ASN A 622 -31.90 8.81 17.62
CA ASN A 622 -33.00 9.55 18.26
C ASN A 622 -33.11 11.03 17.81
N ASN A 623 -32.95 11.30 16.51
CA ASN A 623 -32.88 12.65 15.91
C ASN A 623 -31.74 13.54 16.41
N GLU A 624 -30.75 13.00 17.12
CA GLU A 624 -29.49 13.68 17.43
C GLU A 624 -28.40 13.25 16.44
N LEU A 625 -27.62 14.24 15.99
CA LEU A 625 -26.40 14.02 15.20
C LEU A 625 -25.17 14.30 16.06
N LYS A 626 -24.21 13.38 16.06
CA LYS A 626 -22.95 13.50 16.80
C LYS A 626 -21.77 13.30 15.84
N VAL A 627 -20.81 14.20 15.85
CA VAL A 627 -19.60 14.10 15.02
C VAL A 627 -18.65 13.07 15.61
N ILE A 628 -18.21 12.12 14.79
CA ILE A 628 -17.19 11.11 15.16
C ILE A 628 -15.80 11.71 14.93
N GLU A 629 -15.56 12.15 13.70
CA GLU A 629 -14.29 12.66 13.19
C GLU A 629 -14.49 13.54 11.95
N CYS A 630 -13.46 14.32 11.65
CA CYS A 630 -13.34 15.11 10.43
C CYS A 630 -11.93 14.90 9.86
N ASN A 631 -11.87 14.55 8.58
CA ASN A 631 -10.65 14.31 7.83
C ASN A 631 -10.52 15.42 6.77
N VAL A 632 -9.58 16.35 6.93
CA VAL A 632 -9.41 17.47 5.98
C VAL A 632 -8.52 17.07 4.80
N ARG A 633 -9.01 16.08 4.06
CA ARG A 633 -8.39 15.48 2.88
C ARG A 633 -9.44 14.73 2.07
N VAL A 634 -9.07 14.28 0.87
CA VAL A 634 -9.86 13.32 0.09
C VAL A 634 -10.08 12.06 0.91
N SER A 635 -11.33 11.59 0.96
CA SER A 635 -11.69 10.29 1.53
C SER A 635 -11.77 9.22 0.44
N ARG A 636 -11.80 7.96 0.84
CA ARG A 636 -11.94 6.83 -0.08
C ARG A 636 -13.26 6.82 -0.87
N SER A 637 -14.30 7.51 -0.38
CA SER A 637 -15.61 7.59 -1.03
C SER A 637 -15.70 8.68 -2.10
N PHE A 638 -14.74 9.61 -2.20
CA PHE A 638 -14.74 10.68 -3.22
C PHE A 638 -14.93 10.17 -4.67
N PRO A 639 -14.23 9.10 -5.13
CA PRO A 639 -14.46 8.54 -6.46
C PRO A 639 -15.88 7.99 -6.64
N PHE A 640 -16.43 7.34 -5.60
CA PHE A 640 -17.78 6.78 -5.62
C PHE A 640 -18.84 7.88 -5.68
N VAL A 641 -18.77 8.89 -4.81
CA VAL A 641 -19.74 10.00 -4.79
C VAL A 641 -19.64 10.84 -6.06
N SER A 642 -18.43 11.07 -6.58
CA SER A 642 -18.23 11.84 -7.81
C SER A 642 -18.90 11.17 -9.02
N LYS A 643 -18.73 9.85 -9.16
CA LYS A 643 -19.39 9.06 -10.23
C LYS A 643 -20.91 8.96 -10.03
N THR A 644 -21.36 8.87 -8.78
CA THR A 644 -22.78 8.77 -8.44
C THR A 644 -23.52 10.08 -8.71
N LEU A 645 -22.92 11.21 -8.37
CA LEU A 645 -23.54 12.53 -8.48
C LEU A 645 -23.20 13.23 -9.80
N ASN A 646 -22.37 12.62 -10.65
CA ASN A 646 -21.90 13.16 -11.93
C ASN A 646 -21.22 14.54 -11.77
N HIS A 647 -20.43 14.69 -10.70
CA HIS A 647 -19.67 15.90 -10.41
C HIS A 647 -18.30 15.50 -9.88
N ASP A 648 -17.23 16.06 -10.44
CA ASP A 648 -15.86 15.70 -10.06
C ASP A 648 -15.40 16.53 -8.85
N PHE A 649 -15.52 15.96 -7.66
CA PHE A 649 -15.14 16.63 -6.41
C PHE A 649 -13.63 16.91 -6.35
N VAL A 650 -12.80 16.05 -6.93
CA VAL A 650 -11.33 16.22 -6.91
C VAL A 650 -10.93 17.39 -7.82
N ALA A 651 -11.55 17.51 -8.99
CA ALA A 651 -11.34 18.65 -9.88
C ALA A 651 -11.80 19.97 -9.23
N THR A 652 -12.98 19.98 -8.59
CA THR A 652 -13.49 21.15 -7.83
C THR A 652 -12.55 21.53 -6.69
N ALA A 653 -12.09 20.56 -5.90
CA ALA A 653 -11.14 20.79 -4.82
C ALA A 653 -9.80 21.31 -5.32
N THR A 654 -9.27 20.75 -6.41
CA THR A 654 -8.00 21.18 -7.00
C THR A 654 -8.06 22.63 -7.45
N LYS A 655 -9.15 23.03 -8.13
CA LYS A 655 -9.37 24.42 -8.55
C LYS A 655 -9.41 25.38 -7.35
N ALA A 656 -10.12 25.03 -6.30
CA ALA A 656 -10.15 25.82 -5.07
C ALA A 656 -8.77 25.97 -4.43
N ILE A 657 -8.01 24.87 -4.32
CA ILE A 657 -6.65 24.86 -3.74
C ILE A 657 -5.69 25.78 -4.48
N ILE A 658 -5.79 25.86 -5.82
CA ILE A 658 -4.92 26.74 -6.63
C ILE A 658 -5.49 28.15 -6.81
N GLY A 659 -6.59 28.50 -6.14
CA GLY A 659 -7.19 29.83 -6.16
C GLY A 659 -7.95 30.17 -7.43
N LEU A 660 -8.46 29.17 -8.17
CA LEU A 660 -9.41 29.42 -9.26
C LEU A 660 -10.82 29.55 -8.69
N ASP A 661 -11.58 30.51 -9.21
CA ASP A 661 -13.00 30.65 -8.88
C ASP A 661 -13.77 29.40 -9.31
N VAL A 662 -14.57 28.88 -8.37
CA VAL A 662 -15.46 27.74 -8.61
C VAL A 662 -16.85 28.10 -8.09
N GLU A 663 -17.84 28.03 -8.99
CA GLU A 663 -19.23 28.19 -8.60
C GLU A 663 -19.71 27.01 -7.75
N PRO A 664 -20.37 27.26 -6.60
CA PRO A 664 -20.98 26.21 -5.81
C PRO A 664 -22.03 25.43 -6.61
N VAL A 665 -22.05 24.11 -6.46
CA VAL A 665 -23.00 23.21 -7.12
C VAL A 665 -23.73 22.37 -6.08
N ASP A 666 -25.06 22.48 -6.01
CA ASP A 666 -25.89 21.61 -5.19
C ASP A 666 -26.11 20.27 -5.90
N VAL A 667 -25.38 19.26 -5.43
CA VAL A 667 -25.48 17.87 -5.91
C VAL A 667 -26.15 16.95 -4.90
N LEU A 668 -26.63 17.48 -3.78
CA LEU A 668 -27.03 16.68 -2.62
C LEU A 668 -28.21 15.74 -2.90
N HIS A 669 -29.14 16.18 -3.75
CA HIS A 669 -30.34 15.42 -4.12
C HIS A 669 -30.08 14.39 -5.25
N GLY A 670 -28.86 14.32 -5.77
CA GLY A 670 -28.49 13.40 -6.84
C GLY A 670 -28.99 13.80 -8.23
N VAL A 671 -28.72 12.92 -9.20
CA VAL A 671 -28.99 13.14 -10.64
C VAL A 671 -29.94 12.09 -11.22
N GLY A 672 -30.94 11.66 -10.43
CA GLY A 672 -31.94 10.68 -10.87
C GLY A 672 -31.45 9.22 -10.89
N LYS A 673 -30.34 8.91 -10.20
CA LYS A 673 -29.83 7.55 -9.98
C LYS A 673 -29.37 7.38 -8.54
N VAL A 674 -29.39 6.14 -8.05
CA VAL A 674 -28.82 5.76 -6.75
C VAL A 674 -27.56 4.93 -6.98
N GLY A 675 -26.47 5.32 -6.32
CA GLY A 675 -25.25 4.54 -6.23
C GLY A 675 -25.22 3.75 -4.92
N VAL A 676 -24.77 2.50 -5.00
CA VAL A 676 -24.50 1.68 -3.82
C VAL A 676 -23.09 1.11 -3.91
N LYS A 677 -22.26 1.42 -2.92
CA LYS A 677 -20.92 0.85 -2.75
C LYS A 677 -20.97 -0.31 -1.76
N VAL A 678 -20.37 -1.44 -2.11
CA VAL A 678 -20.23 -2.62 -1.25
C VAL A 678 -18.74 -2.95 -1.09
N PRO A 679 -18.26 -3.28 0.12
CA PRO A 679 -16.88 -3.69 0.36
C PRO A 679 -16.53 -5.05 -0.28
N GLN A 680 -15.29 -5.21 -0.72
CA GLN A 680 -14.71 -6.49 -1.15
C GLN A 680 -13.76 -7.01 -0.08
N PHE A 681 -13.94 -8.27 0.35
CA PHE A 681 -13.08 -8.93 1.32
C PHE A 681 -12.23 -10.03 0.70
N SER A 682 -11.07 -10.28 1.32
CA SER A 682 -10.11 -11.32 0.91
C SER A 682 -10.00 -12.46 1.93
N PHE A 683 -11.02 -12.70 2.76
CA PHE A 683 -11.00 -13.73 3.81
C PHE A 683 -10.68 -15.15 3.30
N SER A 684 -11.05 -15.47 2.06
CA SER A 684 -10.72 -16.76 1.43
C SER A 684 -9.21 -17.01 1.26
N ARG A 685 -8.39 -15.94 1.25
CA ARG A 685 -6.92 -16.02 1.20
C ARG A 685 -6.28 -16.06 2.58
N LEU A 686 -7.04 -15.75 3.63
CA LEU A 686 -6.57 -15.58 5.00
C LEU A 686 -7.10 -16.72 5.86
N ALA A 687 -6.60 -17.94 5.62
CA ALA A 687 -7.00 -19.12 6.39
C ALA A 687 -6.82 -18.89 7.89
N GLY A 688 -7.90 -19.12 8.66
CA GLY A 688 -7.95 -18.86 10.10
C GLY A 688 -8.50 -17.49 10.49
N ALA A 689 -8.68 -16.56 9.55
CA ALA A 689 -9.32 -15.28 9.82
C ALA A 689 -10.75 -15.47 10.33
N ASP A 690 -11.13 -14.67 11.31
CA ASP A 690 -12.52 -14.57 11.73
C ASP A 690 -13.27 -13.71 10.69
N VAL A 691 -14.38 -14.22 10.15
CA VAL A 691 -15.18 -13.55 9.12
C VAL A 691 -16.20 -12.67 9.82
N GLN A 692 -15.72 -11.66 10.53
CA GLN A 692 -16.53 -10.75 11.32
C GLN A 692 -16.14 -9.30 11.01
N LEU A 693 -17.15 -8.43 10.95
CA LEU A 693 -16.98 -6.99 10.82
C LEU A 693 -16.84 -6.34 12.20
N GLY A 694 -16.07 -5.27 12.27
CA GLY A 694 -15.87 -4.52 13.50
C GLY A 694 -15.36 -3.11 13.24
N VAL A 695 -14.78 -2.51 14.27
CA VAL A 695 -14.30 -1.12 14.25
C VAL A 695 -12.97 -0.93 13.53
N GLU A 696 -12.27 -2.01 13.21
CA GLU A 696 -11.05 -2.01 12.39
C GLU A 696 -11.38 -2.54 10.98
N MET A 697 -10.89 -1.85 9.95
CA MET A 697 -11.17 -2.16 8.55
C MET A 697 -10.44 -3.43 8.07
N ALA A 698 -11.17 -4.36 7.47
CA ALA A 698 -10.66 -5.63 6.92
C ALA A 698 -10.82 -5.77 5.40
N SER A 699 -11.66 -4.95 4.76
CA SER A 699 -11.83 -4.99 3.30
C SER A 699 -10.56 -4.58 2.54
N THR A 700 -10.41 -5.14 1.35
CA THR A 700 -9.24 -4.93 0.46
C THR A 700 -9.61 -4.15 -0.80
N GLY A 701 -10.87 -3.76 -0.95
CA GLY A 701 -11.39 -3.08 -2.13
C GLY A 701 -12.88 -2.83 -2.02
N GLU A 702 -13.46 -2.36 -3.11
CA GLU A 702 -14.88 -2.01 -3.17
C GLU A 702 -15.43 -2.15 -4.60
N VAL A 703 -16.74 -2.35 -4.68
CA VAL A 703 -17.49 -2.30 -5.92
C VAL A 703 -18.62 -1.30 -5.76
N ALA A 704 -18.92 -0.55 -6.81
CA ALA A 704 -20.06 0.36 -6.84
C ALA A 704 -20.94 0.07 -8.04
N CYS A 705 -22.25 0.02 -7.82
CA CYS A 705 -23.25 -0.15 -8.87
C CYS A 705 -24.32 0.92 -8.79
N PHE A 706 -25.00 1.13 -9.91
CA PHE A 706 -26.06 2.13 -10.06
C PHE A 706 -27.40 1.47 -10.41
N GLY A 707 -28.48 2.08 -9.96
CA GLY A 707 -29.84 1.67 -10.27
C GLY A 707 -30.83 2.82 -10.10
N ASP A 708 -32.07 2.56 -10.52
CA ASP A 708 -33.19 3.49 -10.38
C ASP A 708 -33.59 3.66 -8.91
N ASN A 709 -33.27 2.66 -8.08
CA ASN A 709 -33.46 2.68 -6.64
C ASN A 709 -32.34 1.90 -5.93
N ARG A 710 -32.31 2.01 -4.60
CA ARG A 710 -31.30 1.35 -3.77
C ARG A 710 -31.27 -0.18 -3.90
N TYR A 711 -32.41 -0.83 -4.13
CA TYR A 711 -32.49 -2.29 -4.13
C TYR A 711 -31.82 -2.86 -5.37
N GLU A 712 -32.07 -2.25 -6.53
CA GLU A 712 -31.42 -2.62 -7.78
C GLU A 712 -29.91 -2.37 -7.71
N ALA A 713 -29.50 -1.19 -7.24
CA ALA A 713 -28.10 -0.84 -7.09
C ALA A 713 -27.37 -1.79 -6.12
N TYR A 714 -27.99 -2.09 -4.96
CA TYR A 714 -27.43 -3.00 -3.96
C TYR A 714 -27.29 -4.42 -4.49
N LEU A 715 -28.31 -4.97 -5.18
CA LEU A 715 -28.24 -6.33 -5.72
C LEU A 715 -27.13 -6.45 -6.77
N LYS A 716 -27.00 -5.46 -7.67
CA LYS A 716 -25.90 -5.41 -8.66
C LYS A 716 -24.54 -5.32 -7.97
N ALA A 717 -24.41 -4.49 -6.93
CA ALA A 717 -23.17 -4.33 -6.18
C ALA A 717 -22.78 -5.65 -5.47
N MET A 718 -23.72 -6.29 -4.78
CA MET A 718 -23.51 -7.60 -4.14
C MET A 718 -23.09 -8.66 -5.17
N MET A 719 -23.80 -8.80 -6.28
CA MET A 719 -23.41 -9.75 -7.33
C MET A 719 -22.00 -9.50 -7.86
N SER A 720 -21.58 -8.22 -7.93
CA SER A 720 -20.25 -7.82 -8.39
C SER A 720 -19.13 -8.18 -7.42
N THR A 721 -19.43 -8.41 -6.12
CA THR A 721 -18.43 -8.93 -5.17
C THR A 721 -18.19 -10.44 -5.27
N GLY A 722 -18.96 -11.11 -6.14
CA GLY A 722 -18.98 -12.57 -6.28
C GLY A 722 -20.08 -13.25 -5.47
N PHE A 723 -20.95 -12.50 -4.79
CA PHE A 723 -22.13 -13.06 -4.12
C PHE A 723 -23.05 -13.77 -5.12
N GLN A 724 -23.47 -14.98 -4.78
CA GLN A 724 -24.44 -15.74 -5.55
C GLN A 724 -25.76 -15.83 -4.79
N ILE A 725 -26.84 -15.45 -5.46
CA ILE A 725 -28.19 -15.55 -4.88
C ILE A 725 -28.50 -17.03 -4.58
N PRO A 726 -28.83 -17.40 -3.33
CA PRO A 726 -29.09 -18.79 -2.98
C PRO A 726 -30.33 -19.32 -3.70
N LYS A 727 -30.22 -20.52 -4.28
CA LYS A 727 -31.32 -21.22 -4.98
C LYS A 727 -32.00 -22.31 -4.14
N LYS A 728 -31.48 -22.59 -2.95
CA LYS A 728 -31.92 -23.67 -2.05
C LYS A 728 -32.29 -23.08 -0.67
N ALA A 729 -32.07 -23.82 0.40
CA ALA A 729 -32.34 -23.40 1.76
C ALA A 729 -31.36 -22.30 2.23
N ILE A 730 -31.85 -21.43 3.12
CA ILE A 730 -31.08 -20.41 3.83
C ILE A 730 -30.96 -20.86 5.29
N LEU A 731 -29.75 -20.88 5.83
CA LEU A 731 -29.52 -21.07 7.26
C LEU A 731 -29.66 -19.71 7.97
N LEU A 732 -30.52 -19.64 8.99
CA LEU A 732 -30.68 -18.45 9.83
C LEU A 732 -30.19 -18.77 11.24
N SER A 733 -29.13 -18.09 11.66
CA SER A 733 -28.64 -18.09 13.04
C SER A 733 -28.32 -16.65 13.42
N ILE A 734 -29.05 -16.12 14.38
CA ILE A 734 -28.90 -14.75 14.86
C ILE A 734 -28.47 -14.79 16.32
N GLY A 735 -27.64 -13.83 16.73
CA GLY A 735 -27.29 -13.64 18.14
C GLY A 735 -28.53 -13.37 18.99
N SER A 736 -28.37 -13.40 20.32
CA SER A 736 -29.46 -13.01 21.21
C SER A 736 -29.92 -11.59 20.88
N PHE A 737 -31.18 -11.47 20.48
CA PHE A 737 -31.87 -10.18 20.38
C PHE A 737 -31.85 -9.57 21.78
N LYS A 738 -31.11 -8.49 21.98
CA LYS A 738 -31.03 -7.79 23.27
C LYS A 738 -32.05 -6.68 23.33
#